data_AF-A0A560CC76-F1
#
_entry.id   AF-A0A560CC76-F1
#
_cell.length_a   1.000
_cell.length_b   1.000
_cell.length_c   1.000
_cell.angle_alpha   90.00
_cell.angle_beta   90.00
_cell.angle_gamma   90.00
#
_symmetry.space_group_name_H-M   'P 1'
#
loop_
_entity.id
_entity.type
_entity.pdbx_description
1 polymer ?
#
loop_
_entity_poly.entity_id
_entity_poly.type
_entity_poly.pdbx_seq_one_letter_code
_entity_poly.pdbx_strand_id
1 'polypeptide(L)'
;MATAGPRIYNLFPTLVGPMRDWAGHLPRIQGMGFDWLFLNPIHYPGFSGSLYAVKDYYRLHDRIQGGAPEHPDELLRGFIAEAGRHGQSVMLDLVINHTAKDAILVGEHPDWYRRDGNGELYSPRAVDPVDPSRVTIWGDLAMLDYERAEVRVGLTDYWTRYLRHYIGLGVKGFRCDAAYQIPAEVWKTLIERSREADPEVKFFAETLGCTVEQVRDLCGAGFDFLFNSAKWWDFKSDWLLDQYDEFRWIAPSIAFPESHDTDRLAAEVGSQDSERLAAQLKMHYLFAASFSTGVMMPVGYEYGFTRKLDVVNTTPDDWEQPKLDLTGFIGAVNAMKADSPALNVEGPQRRVTSPHNPVIGLIRETSGWANGSGESCSVLLINPDETQPHAIDPGPLLASTGGGFADFEDVTPEAPPLPFEPGRDLRLRPLEMRVFRARPAQSRPIELNHLGERGAEHDAGTRAWMDELASRRVTIENVYPELDGGRFPVKRVVGDVMEVWADIYTDGTFVLGAAVTYRPVDEEEWREVPMTFVDNDRWMGKLPLTRNTRYQYSILAWRDVWESWRADFKKKNDAGLDVGLELIEGRRFVEHAVGLNEGEGRAALERVVERMTSLQGAELTAYALSDEPRQAMARYGERQYLSRYGCDLEVYVDRTAARYSAWFEIFPRSASPDPSRPGTFDDVSNMLPFIRGMGFDVLYFPPIHPIGRSFRKGRNNTLNPGPNDPGVPYAIGASEGGHADIDPMIGDFEGFRRLVKEARRHGIEIALDFAVQCSPDHPWIKSHPQWFYWRPDGTIRYAENPPKKYQDIVNVSFYRESYPDLWYALRDVVLFWCDEGVRIFRVDNPHTKPFPFWEWMIREVQDRFPDALFLAEAFTRPKLMRRLAKIGFTQSYSYFTWRNTKAELTEYLTELTQGESKDYMQPNFFANTPDILPPILVHGGRPAHMMRAVLAGTLSGVYGLYAPYFVCEADPYPGKEEYNHSEKYEIRHWDWDKPGNIVDYVTRLNKIRAENPALHTFTNLKFYNAYDDNILLYGKMTESKDNVILIAVNLDPHNGHGGTIEVPLWELGLDDGAHVQVEDLFTGQRFTWIGKFQHVWLDPQQNPAAIWRIRPPGR
;
A
#
# COMPACT_ATOMS: atom_id res chain seq x y z
N MET A 1 25.41 -36.88 20.41
CA MET A 1 24.64 -35.68 20.77
C MET A 1 25.64 -34.54 20.86
N ALA A 2 25.40 -33.42 20.19
CA ALA A 2 26.22 -32.23 20.37
C ALA A 2 26.19 -31.85 21.86
N THR A 3 27.35 -31.74 22.49
CA THR A 3 27.47 -31.30 23.88
C THR A 3 26.97 -29.86 23.99
N ALA A 4 26.00 -29.62 24.88
CA ALA A 4 25.51 -28.27 25.14
C ALA A 4 26.66 -27.34 25.56
N GLY A 5 26.57 -26.07 25.18
CA GLY A 5 27.59 -25.08 25.50
C GLY A 5 27.78 -24.88 27.01
N PRO A 6 29.02 -24.62 27.47
CA PRO A 6 29.37 -24.55 28.88
C PRO A 6 28.83 -23.28 29.53
N ARG A 7 28.33 -23.40 30.76
CA ARG A 7 27.94 -22.28 31.63
C ARG A 7 28.95 -22.20 32.77
N ILE A 8 29.84 -21.24 32.66
CA ILE A 8 31.05 -21.13 33.46
C ILE A 8 30.91 -20.06 34.54
N TYR A 9 31.11 -20.44 35.80
CA TYR A 9 31.23 -19.51 36.91
C TYR A 9 32.70 -19.38 37.31
N ASN A 10 33.27 -18.17 37.20
CA ASN A 10 34.64 -17.91 37.61
C ASN A 10 34.69 -17.58 39.11
N LEU A 11 35.15 -18.57 39.89
CA LEU A 11 35.36 -18.47 41.34
C LEU A 11 36.79 -17.95 41.59
N PHE A 12 36.93 -16.66 41.93
CA PHE A 12 38.23 -16.01 42.06
C PHE A 12 38.95 -16.40 43.36
N PRO A 13 40.06 -17.17 43.33
CA PRO A 13 40.59 -17.88 44.49
C PRO A 13 40.96 -17.00 45.69
N THR A 14 41.62 -15.86 45.47
CA THR A 14 42.08 -15.01 46.59
C THR A 14 40.97 -14.14 47.19
N LEU A 15 39.85 -13.96 46.48
CA LEU A 15 38.66 -13.28 47.00
C LEU A 15 37.87 -14.21 47.92
N VAL A 16 37.73 -15.49 47.57
CA VAL A 16 36.97 -16.44 48.39
C VAL A 16 37.78 -17.02 49.55
N GLY A 17 39.11 -16.82 49.55
CA GLY A 17 39.98 -17.15 50.67
C GLY A 17 40.48 -18.60 50.65
N PRO A 18 40.74 -19.22 51.82
CA PRO A 18 41.27 -20.57 51.92
C PRO A 18 40.40 -21.63 51.21
N MET A 19 41.04 -22.58 50.51
CA MET A 19 40.35 -23.59 49.69
C MET A 19 39.33 -24.44 50.45
N ARG A 20 39.54 -24.64 51.76
CA ARG A 20 38.60 -25.38 52.62
C ARG A 20 37.21 -24.75 52.69
N ASP A 21 37.10 -23.44 52.46
CA ASP A 21 35.84 -22.71 52.56
C ASP A 21 35.09 -22.65 51.21
N TRP A 22 35.75 -23.01 50.11
CA TRP A 22 35.20 -22.85 48.76
C TRP A 22 33.94 -23.67 48.51
N ALA A 23 33.81 -24.84 49.16
CA ALA A 23 32.63 -25.70 49.05
C ALA A 23 31.33 -24.98 49.45
N GLY A 24 31.41 -23.96 50.32
CA GLY A 24 30.25 -23.15 50.71
C GLY A 24 29.60 -22.38 49.55
N HIS A 25 30.33 -22.16 48.44
CA HIS A 25 29.80 -21.46 47.27
C HIS A 25 29.08 -22.38 46.27
N LEU A 26 29.29 -23.70 46.32
CA LEU A 26 28.78 -24.63 45.30
C LEU A 26 27.24 -24.63 45.18
N PRO A 27 26.46 -24.63 46.29
CA PRO A 27 24.99 -24.66 46.19
C PRO A 27 24.40 -23.46 45.46
N ARG A 28 24.93 -22.24 45.68
CA ARG A 28 24.40 -21.05 44.98
C ARG A 28 24.77 -21.07 43.51
N ILE A 29 25.96 -21.56 43.16
CA ILE A 29 26.43 -21.64 41.78
C ILE A 29 25.59 -22.65 41.01
N GLN A 30 25.24 -23.77 41.66
CA GLN A 30 24.32 -24.77 41.10
C GLN A 30 22.91 -24.20 40.94
N GLY A 31 22.43 -23.43 41.93
CA GLY A 31 21.12 -22.76 41.86
C GLY A 31 21.00 -21.77 40.69
N MET A 32 22.12 -21.16 40.28
CA MET A 32 22.21 -20.33 39.08
C MET A 32 22.37 -21.12 37.78
N GLY A 33 22.43 -22.45 37.83
CA GLY A 33 22.49 -23.31 36.65
C GLY A 33 23.86 -23.36 35.95
N PHE A 34 24.95 -23.00 36.63
CA PHE A 34 26.31 -23.17 36.11
C PHE A 34 26.78 -24.62 36.28
N ASP A 35 27.39 -25.18 35.24
CA ASP A 35 27.91 -26.55 35.18
C ASP A 35 29.44 -26.61 35.11
N TRP A 36 30.11 -25.46 35.05
CA TRP A 36 31.56 -25.35 35.14
C TRP A 36 32.02 -24.31 36.18
N LEU A 37 33.07 -24.65 36.92
CA LEU A 37 33.79 -23.74 37.82
C LEU A 37 35.16 -23.42 37.24
N PHE A 38 35.42 -22.14 36.98
CA PHE A 38 36.73 -21.67 36.55
C PHE A 38 37.51 -21.07 37.73
N LEU A 39 38.68 -21.65 37.99
CA LEU A 39 39.65 -21.16 38.95
C LEU A 39 40.82 -20.50 38.22
N ASN A 40 41.09 -19.22 38.52
CA ASN A 40 42.35 -18.55 38.17
C ASN A 40 43.55 -19.31 38.76
N PRO A 41 44.80 -19.00 38.36
CA PRO A 41 45.97 -19.72 38.86
C PRO A 41 45.97 -19.83 40.39
N ILE A 42 46.10 -21.05 40.89
CA ILE A 42 46.10 -21.36 42.35
C ILE A 42 47.51 -21.58 42.90
N HIS A 43 48.51 -21.45 42.04
CA HIS A 43 49.89 -21.87 42.28
C HIS A 43 50.68 -20.82 43.07
N TYR A 44 51.82 -21.23 43.62
CA TYR A 44 52.69 -20.33 44.37
C TYR A 44 53.33 -19.28 43.45
N PRO A 45 53.13 -17.97 43.72
CA PRO A 45 53.57 -16.91 42.84
C PRO A 45 55.05 -16.54 43.07
N GLY A 46 55.63 -15.84 42.10
CA GLY A 46 56.96 -15.25 42.19
C GLY A 46 57.01 -13.99 43.04
N PHE A 47 58.12 -13.26 42.96
CA PHE A 47 58.38 -12.09 43.81
C PHE A 47 57.33 -10.97 43.72
N SER A 48 56.57 -10.88 42.63
CA SER A 48 55.50 -9.88 42.48
C SER A 48 54.22 -10.22 43.23
N GLY A 49 54.04 -11.49 43.62
CA GLY A 49 52.80 -11.99 44.24
C GLY A 49 51.62 -12.15 43.28
N SER A 50 51.81 -11.91 41.97
CA SER A 50 50.77 -12.08 40.95
C SER A 50 50.43 -13.54 40.73
N LEU A 51 49.13 -13.87 40.67
CA LEU A 51 48.65 -15.22 40.35
C LEU A 51 49.18 -15.72 39.00
N TYR A 52 49.37 -14.83 38.02
CA TYR A 52 49.86 -15.18 36.68
C TYR A 52 51.41 -15.21 36.60
N ALA A 53 52.12 -14.69 37.60
CA ALA A 53 53.57 -14.84 37.72
C ALA A 53 53.91 -16.12 38.49
N VAL A 54 53.64 -17.29 37.90
CA VAL A 54 53.81 -18.58 38.61
C VAL A 54 55.29 -18.90 38.83
N LYS A 55 55.65 -19.20 40.08
CA LYS A 55 57.00 -19.64 40.48
C LYS A 55 57.14 -21.15 40.63
N ASP A 56 56.13 -21.78 41.21
CA ASP A 56 56.07 -23.23 41.43
C ASP A 56 54.66 -23.76 41.11
N TYR A 57 54.57 -24.56 40.04
CA TYR A 57 53.33 -25.12 39.51
C TYR A 57 52.78 -26.30 40.33
N TYR A 58 53.49 -26.81 41.34
CA TYR A 58 53.07 -27.94 42.16
C TYR A 58 52.85 -27.57 43.64
N ARG A 59 53.02 -26.28 43.99
CA ARG A 59 52.71 -25.74 45.31
C ARG A 59 51.56 -24.74 45.20
N LEU A 60 50.63 -24.75 46.16
CA LEU A 60 49.56 -23.76 46.23
C LEU A 60 50.05 -22.41 46.73
N HIS A 61 49.37 -21.35 46.31
CA HIS A 61 49.51 -20.02 46.89
C HIS A 61 49.22 -20.05 48.40
N ASP A 62 50.05 -19.39 49.22
CA ASP A 62 49.95 -19.48 50.69
C ASP A 62 48.57 -19.04 51.23
N ARG A 63 47.99 -17.97 50.66
CA ARG A 63 46.61 -17.54 50.98
C ARG A 63 45.52 -18.55 50.61
N ILE A 64 45.74 -19.35 49.56
CA ILE A 64 44.79 -20.37 49.10
C ILE A 64 44.89 -21.62 49.97
N GLN A 65 46.11 -22.04 50.33
CA GLN A 65 46.29 -23.13 51.29
C GLN A 65 45.83 -22.72 52.70
N GLY A 66 45.99 -21.44 53.07
CA GLY A 66 45.43 -20.87 54.31
C GLY A 66 45.95 -21.50 55.60
N GLY A 67 47.17 -22.06 55.58
CA GLY A 67 47.75 -22.78 56.72
C GLY A 67 47.20 -24.19 56.95
N ALA A 68 46.44 -24.73 56.00
CA ALA A 68 45.93 -26.10 56.06
C ALA A 68 47.08 -27.13 56.12
N PRO A 69 47.06 -28.08 57.08
CA PRO A 69 48.10 -29.12 57.22
C PRO A 69 48.06 -30.20 56.13
N GLU A 70 46.95 -30.34 55.39
CA GLU A 70 46.83 -31.30 54.30
C GLU A 70 47.75 -30.94 53.13
N HIS A 71 48.11 -31.98 52.36
CA HIS A 71 48.87 -31.78 51.14
C HIS A 71 48.03 -31.02 50.10
N PRO A 72 48.62 -30.07 49.34
CA PRO A 72 47.96 -29.33 48.26
C PRO A 72 47.01 -30.14 47.37
N ASP A 73 47.50 -31.27 46.86
CA ASP A 73 46.73 -32.16 45.98
C ASP A 73 45.48 -32.76 46.66
N GLU A 74 45.52 -33.02 47.96
CA GLU A 74 44.38 -33.58 48.70
C GLU A 74 43.28 -32.54 48.89
N LEU A 75 43.67 -31.28 49.18
CA LEU A 75 42.74 -30.16 49.28
C LEU A 75 42.02 -29.94 47.94
N LEU A 76 42.78 -29.88 46.85
CA LEU A 76 42.22 -29.67 45.53
C LEU A 76 41.31 -30.83 45.09
N ARG A 77 41.76 -32.08 45.28
CA ARG A 77 40.94 -33.26 44.97
C ARG A 77 39.64 -33.28 45.78
N GLY A 78 39.70 -32.90 47.06
CA GLY A 78 38.52 -32.80 47.92
C GLY A 78 37.50 -31.78 47.39
N PHE A 79 37.96 -30.60 47.02
CA PHE A 79 37.10 -29.56 46.43
C PHE A 79 36.48 -30.00 45.10
N ILE A 80 37.28 -30.58 44.20
CA ILE A 80 36.80 -31.08 42.89
C ILE A 80 35.72 -32.15 43.06
N ALA A 81 35.92 -33.09 43.99
CA ALA A 81 34.93 -34.13 44.27
C ALA A 81 33.59 -33.54 44.77
N GLU A 82 33.63 -32.50 45.60
CA GLU A 82 32.43 -31.83 46.09
C GLU A 82 31.73 -31.03 44.97
N ALA A 83 32.49 -30.30 44.14
CA ALA A 83 31.94 -29.64 42.95
C ALA A 83 31.22 -30.64 42.02
N GLY A 84 31.81 -31.82 41.81
CA GLY A 84 31.20 -32.89 41.03
C GLY A 84 29.86 -33.39 41.59
N ARG A 85 29.69 -33.43 42.92
CA ARG A 85 28.39 -33.77 43.56
C ARG A 85 27.31 -32.73 43.29
N HIS A 86 27.70 -31.48 43.07
CA HIS A 86 26.83 -30.39 42.64
C HIS A 86 26.65 -30.31 41.11
N GLY A 87 27.17 -31.30 40.36
CA GLY A 87 27.06 -31.35 38.90
C GLY A 87 27.98 -30.35 38.19
N GLN A 88 29.04 -29.89 38.85
CA GLN A 88 29.96 -28.90 38.32
C GLN A 88 31.32 -29.51 38.00
N SER A 89 31.80 -29.26 36.78
CA SER A 89 33.16 -29.60 36.35
C SER A 89 34.13 -28.49 36.71
N VAL A 90 35.30 -28.82 37.24
CA VAL A 90 36.32 -27.82 37.60
C VAL A 90 37.32 -27.66 36.46
N MET A 91 37.58 -26.41 36.09
CA MET A 91 38.66 -26.02 35.18
C MET A 91 39.68 -25.13 35.87
N LEU A 92 40.96 -25.30 35.50
CA LEU A 92 42.08 -24.48 35.97
C LEU A 92 42.58 -23.56 34.87
N ASP A 93 43.13 -22.42 35.25
CA ASP A 93 43.89 -21.58 34.34
C ASP A 93 45.28 -22.18 34.06
N LEU A 94 45.63 -22.26 32.79
CA LEU A 94 46.87 -22.83 32.27
C LEU A 94 47.72 -21.71 31.67
N VAL A 95 48.68 -21.23 32.46
CA VAL A 95 49.65 -20.21 32.06
C VAL A 95 50.94 -20.90 31.64
N ILE A 96 51.21 -20.96 30.33
CA ILE A 96 52.38 -21.67 29.81
C ILE A 96 53.15 -20.90 28.73
N ASN A 97 52.76 -19.67 28.41
CA ASN A 97 53.53 -18.76 27.56
C ASN A 97 54.70 -18.11 28.34
N HIS A 98 54.57 -17.98 29.66
CA HIS A 98 55.58 -17.37 30.54
C HIS A 98 55.59 -17.99 31.95
N THR A 99 56.57 -17.60 32.77
CA THR A 99 56.62 -17.85 34.23
C THR A 99 57.05 -16.58 34.96
N ALA A 100 57.11 -16.59 36.30
CA ALA A 100 57.86 -15.57 37.04
C ALA A 100 59.37 -15.60 36.68
N LYS A 101 60.06 -14.45 36.73
CA LYS A 101 61.51 -14.39 36.53
C LYS A 101 62.31 -15.16 37.59
N ASP A 102 61.77 -15.33 38.79
CA ASP A 102 62.36 -16.13 39.86
C ASP A 102 61.73 -17.53 40.00
N ALA A 103 61.07 -18.02 38.94
CA ALA A 103 60.49 -19.35 38.90
C ALA A 103 61.55 -20.45 39.05
N ILE A 104 61.17 -21.56 39.67
CA ILE A 104 62.05 -22.73 39.82
C ILE A 104 62.53 -23.20 38.43
N LEU A 105 61.62 -23.16 37.46
CA LEU A 105 61.89 -23.55 36.08
C LEU A 105 62.97 -22.69 35.40
N VAL A 106 63.12 -21.41 35.77
CA VAL A 106 64.19 -20.54 35.28
C VAL A 106 65.56 -21.03 35.77
N GLY A 107 65.63 -21.51 37.02
CA GLY A 107 66.86 -22.05 37.59
C GLY A 107 67.24 -23.42 37.02
N GLU A 108 66.25 -24.28 36.78
CA GLU A 108 66.45 -25.65 36.26
C GLU A 108 66.74 -25.67 34.75
N HIS A 109 66.06 -24.82 33.99
CA HIS A 109 66.12 -24.77 32.52
C HIS A 109 66.26 -23.33 31.99
N PRO A 110 67.37 -22.62 32.30
CA PRO A 110 67.58 -21.23 31.89
C PRO A 110 67.70 -21.04 30.37
N ASP A 111 67.93 -22.12 29.63
CA ASP A 111 68.00 -22.18 28.17
C ASP A 111 66.63 -22.26 27.49
N TRP A 112 65.55 -22.53 28.24
CA TRP A 112 64.18 -22.61 27.70
C TRP A 112 63.50 -21.24 27.52
N TYR A 113 64.12 -20.18 28.01
CA TYR A 113 63.55 -18.83 27.99
C TYR A 113 64.14 -17.99 26.86
N ARG A 114 63.32 -17.08 26.32
CA ARG A 114 63.81 -16.07 25.39
C ARG A 114 64.72 -15.09 26.12
N ARG A 115 65.77 -14.65 25.43
CA ARG A 115 66.69 -13.61 25.92
C ARG A 115 66.62 -12.38 25.04
N ASP A 116 66.76 -11.21 25.67
CA ASP A 116 66.86 -9.94 24.95
C ASP A 116 68.27 -9.73 24.36
N GLY A 117 68.48 -8.61 23.66
CA GLY A 117 69.76 -8.26 23.04
C GLY A 117 70.92 -8.08 24.02
N ASN A 118 70.65 -7.95 25.32
CA ASN A 118 71.65 -7.85 26.39
C ASN A 118 71.89 -9.21 27.09
N GLY A 119 71.15 -10.26 26.70
CA GLY A 119 71.25 -11.59 27.28
C GLY A 119 70.40 -11.80 28.55
N GLU A 120 69.57 -10.84 28.95
CA GLU A 120 68.65 -10.96 30.08
C GLU A 120 67.35 -11.69 29.70
N LEU A 121 66.58 -12.16 30.69
CA LEU A 121 65.29 -12.81 30.44
C LEU A 121 64.30 -11.84 29.81
N TYR A 122 63.80 -12.21 28.63
CA TYR A 122 62.86 -11.40 27.89
C TYR A 122 61.50 -11.35 28.60
N SER A 123 61.02 -10.12 28.85
CA SER A 123 59.70 -9.89 29.44
C SER A 123 58.64 -9.80 28.34
N PRO A 124 57.53 -10.53 28.46
CA PRO A 124 56.41 -10.41 27.54
C PRO A 124 55.86 -8.97 27.55
N ARG A 125 55.28 -8.56 26.43
CA ARG A 125 54.69 -7.24 26.26
C ARG A 125 53.37 -7.34 25.49
N ALA A 126 52.40 -6.52 25.88
CA ALA A 126 51.21 -6.25 25.09
C ALA A 126 51.32 -4.87 24.45
N VAL A 127 50.96 -4.79 23.17
CA VAL A 127 50.79 -3.52 22.46
C VAL A 127 49.29 -3.26 22.40
N ASP A 128 48.87 -2.05 22.73
CA ASP A 128 47.47 -1.65 22.60
C ASP A 128 47.08 -1.72 21.10
N PRO A 129 46.06 -2.51 20.75
CA PRO A 129 45.67 -2.71 19.35
C PRO A 129 45.04 -1.46 18.72
N VAL A 130 44.62 -0.47 19.52
CA VAL A 130 44.03 0.81 19.07
C VAL A 130 45.09 1.92 19.02
N ASP A 131 46.04 1.92 19.95
CA ASP A 131 47.16 2.87 19.98
C ASP A 131 48.52 2.13 20.08
N PRO A 132 49.15 1.80 18.94
CA PRO A 132 50.41 1.04 18.92
C PRO A 132 51.60 1.69 19.65
N SER A 133 51.46 2.95 20.08
CA SER A 133 52.46 3.64 20.91
C SER A 133 52.39 3.24 22.39
N ARG A 134 51.27 2.66 22.85
CA ARG A 134 51.10 2.15 24.20
C ARG A 134 51.54 0.69 24.27
N VAL A 135 52.64 0.46 24.98
CA VAL A 135 53.19 -0.88 25.20
C VAL A 135 53.26 -1.14 26.70
N THR A 136 52.53 -2.16 27.16
CA THR A 136 52.63 -2.65 28.53
C THR A 136 53.69 -3.76 28.57
N ILE A 137 54.76 -3.55 29.32
CA ILE A 137 55.81 -4.55 29.55
C ILE A 137 55.62 -5.14 30.94
N TRP A 138 55.45 -6.45 31.04
CA TRP A 138 55.32 -7.14 32.32
C TRP A 138 56.69 -7.57 32.84
N GLY A 139 57.35 -6.64 33.53
CA GLY A 139 58.75 -6.76 33.94
C GLY A 139 59.04 -7.88 34.95
N ASP A 140 58.02 -8.49 35.56
CA ASP A 140 58.12 -9.62 36.49
C ASP A 140 58.06 -10.99 35.82
N LEU A 141 57.67 -11.05 34.54
CA LEU A 141 57.48 -12.29 33.79
C LEU A 141 58.69 -12.61 32.90
N ALA A 142 58.94 -13.90 32.70
CA ALA A 142 59.95 -14.45 31.80
C ALA A 142 59.27 -15.29 30.69
N MET A 143 59.47 -14.89 29.44
CA MET A 143 58.84 -15.52 28.27
C MET A 143 59.52 -16.84 27.90
N LEU A 144 58.71 -17.88 27.68
CA LEU A 144 59.18 -19.19 27.23
C LEU A 144 59.41 -19.20 25.72
N ASP A 145 60.42 -19.95 25.27
CA ASP A 145 60.85 -20.01 23.88
C ASP A 145 60.30 -21.24 23.15
N TYR A 146 59.13 -21.08 22.55
CA TYR A 146 58.53 -22.10 21.68
C TYR A 146 59.07 -22.07 20.24
N GLU A 147 59.90 -21.11 19.84
CA GLU A 147 60.39 -21.02 18.45
C GLU A 147 61.51 -22.02 18.17
N ARG A 148 62.37 -22.29 19.16
CA ARG A 148 63.42 -23.32 19.06
C ARG A 148 62.84 -24.72 19.22
N ALA A 149 63.01 -25.56 18.19
CA ALA A 149 62.42 -26.90 18.13
C ALA A 149 62.89 -27.81 19.30
N GLU A 150 64.16 -27.71 19.68
CA GLU A 150 64.77 -28.46 20.78
C GLU A 150 64.20 -28.08 22.16
N VAL A 151 63.92 -26.80 22.38
CA VAL A 151 63.30 -26.28 23.60
C VAL A 151 61.82 -26.66 23.64
N ARG A 152 61.13 -26.52 22.50
CA ARG A 152 59.70 -26.81 22.35
C ARG A 152 59.34 -28.22 22.80
N VAL A 153 60.15 -29.23 22.46
CA VAL A 153 59.92 -30.62 22.89
C VAL A 153 59.98 -30.74 24.41
N GLY A 154 61.02 -30.16 25.03
CA GLY A 154 61.18 -30.15 26.50
C GLY A 154 60.02 -29.46 27.22
N LEU A 155 59.61 -28.29 26.73
CA LEU A 155 58.44 -27.57 27.25
C LEU A 155 57.16 -28.40 27.11
N THR A 156 56.90 -28.96 25.93
CA THR A 156 55.71 -29.76 25.67
C THR A 156 55.63 -30.97 26.60
N ASP A 157 56.75 -31.66 26.85
CA ASP A 157 56.80 -32.80 27.77
C ASP A 157 56.62 -32.37 29.25
N TYR A 158 57.18 -31.23 29.66
CA TYR A 158 56.96 -30.67 30.99
C TYR A 158 55.48 -30.36 31.22
N TRP A 159 54.85 -29.63 30.29
CA TRP A 159 53.43 -29.29 30.39
C TRP A 159 52.51 -30.51 30.26
N THR A 160 52.90 -31.52 29.48
CA THR A 160 52.18 -32.80 29.46
C THR A 160 52.13 -33.44 30.86
N ARG A 161 53.25 -33.44 31.60
CA ARG A 161 53.27 -33.99 32.98
C ARG A 161 52.42 -33.15 33.93
N TYR A 162 52.51 -31.83 33.83
CA TYR A 162 51.67 -30.91 34.59
C TYR A 162 50.18 -31.19 34.36
N LEU A 163 49.74 -31.25 33.10
CA LEU A 163 48.35 -31.51 32.74
C LEU A 163 47.90 -32.88 33.27
N ARG A 164 48.71 -33.94 33.10
CA ARG A 164 48.39 -35.28 33.61
C ARG A 164 48.26 -35.32 35.12
N HIS A 165 49.07 -34.55 35.86
CA HIS A 165 48.97 -34.44 37.32
C HIS A 165 47.59 -33.93 37.72
N TYR A 166 47.19 -32.75 37.21
CA TYR A 166 45.93 -32.12 37.59
C TYR A 166 44.69 -32.84 37.04
N ILE A 167 44.77 -33.44 35.85
CA ILE A 167 43.74 -34.36 35.34
C ILE A 167 43.58 -35.55 36.31
N GLY A 168 44.70 -36.11 36.81
CA GLY A 168 44.70 -37.17 37.83
C GLY A 168 44.09 -36.75 39.18
N LEU A 169 44.02 -35.45 39.49
CA LEU A 169 43.30 -34.91 40.64
C LEU A 169 41.80 -34.70 40.38
N GLY A 170 41.35 -34.83 39.12
CA GLY A 170 39.95 -34.72 38.70
C GLY A 170 39.62 -33.43 37.94
N VAL A 171 40.60 -32.60 37.58
CA VAL A 171 40.36 -31.40 36.75
C VAL A 171 39.85 -31.83 35.37
N LYS A 172 38.71 -31.27 34.96
CA LYS A 172 38.01 -31.62 33.71
C LYS A 172 38.21 -30.61 32.59
N GLY A 173 38.88 -29.49 32.86
CA GLY A 173 39.26 -28.59 31.78
C GLY A 173 40.34 -27.58 32.11
N PHE A 174 40.83 -26.92 31.08
CA PHE A 174 41.87 -25.90 31.17
C PHE A 174 41.51 -24.67 30.34
N ARG A 175 41.47 -23.49 30.97
CA ARG A 175 41.47 -22.22 30.25
C ARG A 175 42.91 -21.89 29.92
N CYS A 176 43.22 -21.72 28.64
CA CYS A 176 44.58 -21.53 28.15
C CYS A 176 44.85 -20.03 28.01
N ASP A 177 45.64 -19.48 28.93
CA ASP A 177 46.03 -18.08 28.96
C ASP A 177 46.79 -17.68 27.70
N ALA A 178 46.40 -16.55 27.10
CA ALA A 178 47.01 -15.99 25.91
C ALA A 178 47.34 -17.07 24.85
N ALA A 179 46.36 -17.94 24.53
CA ALA A 179 46.58 -19.15 23.73
C ALA A 179 47.23 -18.86 22.37
N TYR A 180 46.92 -17.70 21.79
CA TYR A 180 47.46 -17.17 20.54
C TYR A 180 48.98 -16.89 20.56
N GLN A 181 49.62 -16.86 21.73
CA GLN A 181 51.07 -16.67 21.85
C GLN A 181 51.86 -17.98 21.74
N ILE A 182 51.18 -19.13 21.68
CA ILE A 182 51.80 -20.45 21.63
C ILE A 182 51.43 -21.12 20.30
N PRO A 183 52.38 -21.76 19.61
CA PRO A 183 52.10 -22.41 18.33
C PRO A 183 51.02 -23.49 18.42
N ALA A 184 50.13 -23.55 17.42
CA ALA A 184 48.99 -24.46 17.37
C ALA A 184 49.36 -25.96 17.46
N GLU A 185 50.53 -26.34 16.94
CA GLU A 185 51.06 -27.70 17.02
C GLU A 185 51.42 -28.13 18.45
N VAL A 186 51.84 -27.18 19.29
CA VAL A 186 52.09 -27.43 20.71
C VAL A 186 50.77 -27.70 21.41
N TRP A 187 49.76 -26.85 21.16
CA TRP A 187 48.42 -27.05 21.69
C TRP A 187 47.81 -28.39 21.27
N LYS A 188 47.90 -28.72 19.97
CA LYS A 188 47.45 -30.01 19.45
C LYS A 188 48.05 -31.18 20.21
N THR A 189 49.36 -31.15 20.40
CA THR A 189 50.07 -32.22 21.12
C THR A 189 49.64 -32.31 22.59
N LEU A 190 49.52 -31.17 23.28
CA LEU A 190 49.09 -31.14 24.68
C LEU A 190 47.66 -31.65 24.83
N ILE A 191 46.75 -31.21 23.97
CA ILE A 191 45.33 -31.59 24.00
C ILE A 191 45.17 -33.08 23.70
N GLU A 192 45.83 -33.61 22.67
CA GLU A 192 45.81 -35.04 22.34
C GLU A 192 46.31 -35.90 23.51
N ARG A 193 47.46 -35.55 24.09
CA ARG A 193 48.06 -36.28 25.22
C ARG A 193 47.27 -36.17 26.53
N SER A 194 46.54 -35.08 26.72
CA SER A 194 45.62 -34.92 27.84
C SER A 194 44.36 -35.78 27.66
N ARG A 195 43.82 -35.84 26.44
CA ARG A 195 42.67 -36.69 26.11
C ARG A 195 42.98 -38.18 26.14
N GLU A 196 44.25 -38.58 25.97
CA GLU A 196 44.70 -39.95 26.26
C GLU A 196 44.54 -40.31 27.75
N ALA A 197 44.73 -39.35 28.66
CA ALA A 197 44.58 -39.56 30.09
C ALA A 197 43.11 -39.51 30.52
N ASP A 198 42.34 -38.57 29.97
CA ASP A 198 40.90 -38.45 30.16
C ASP A 198 40.23 -37.89 28.90
N PRO A 199 39.51 -38.71 28.11
CA PRO A 199 38.88 -38.27 26.86
C PRO A 199 37.84 -37.15 27.03
N GLU A 200 37.34 -36.94 28.26
CA GLU A 200 36.33 -35.93 28.56
C GLU A 200 36.93 -34.55 28.85
N VAL A 201 38.26 -34.44 29.00
CA VAL A 201 38.91 -33.16 29.32
C VAL A 201 38.73 -32.13 28.20
N LYS A 202 38.41 -30.89 28.61
CA LYS A 202 38.11 -29.77 27.70
C LYS A 202 39.16 -28.67 27.74
N PHE A 203 39.45 -28.07 26.59
CA PHE A 203 40.39 -26.96 26.48
C PHE A 203 39.72 -25.71 25.92
N PHE A 204 39.89 -24.59 26.63
CA PHE A 204 39.23 -23.32 26.36
C PHE A 204 40.30 -22.28 26.03
N ALA A 205 40.45 -21.92 24.76
CA ALA A 205 41.48 -20.97 24.36
C ALA A 205 41.04 -19.54 24.66
N GLU A 206 41.85 -18.82 25.43
CA GLU A 206 41.72 -17.38 25.52
C GLU A 206 42.29 -16.72 24.27
N THR A 207 41.43 -16.01 23.56
CA THR A 207 41.74 -15.27 22.33
C THR A 207 41.45 -13.77 22.48
N LEU A 208 41.57 -13.26 23.70
CA LEU A 208 41.37 -11.85 24.02
C LEU A 208 42.64 -11.04 23.71
N GLY A 209 42.49 -9.82 23.18
CA GLY A 209 43.61 -8.91 22.92
C GLY A 209 44.57 -9.34 21.80
N CYS A 210 44.12 -10.17 20.86
CA CYS A 210 44.91 -10.66 19.72
C CYS A 210 44.28 -10.29 18.38
N THR A 211 45.04 -10.42 17.29
CA THR A 211 44.50 -10.17 15.94
C THR A 211 43.71 -11.37 15.42
N VAL A 212 42.83 -11.14 14.45
CA VAL A 212 42.03 -12.18 13.80
C VAL A 212 42.91 -13.27 13.19
N GLU A 213 44.06 -12.90 12.61
CA GLU A 213 45.04 -13.84 12.06
C GLU A 213 45.59 -14.79 13.12
N GLN A 214 45.92 -14.26 14.31
CA GLN A 214 46.44 -15.07 15.40
C GLN A 214 45.42 -16.08 15.93
N VAL A 215 44.12 -15.76 15.87
CA VAL A 215 43.05 -16.71 16.20
C VAL A 215 42.92 -17.77 15.11
N ARG A 216 42.96 -17.38 13.83
CA ARG A 216 42.92 -18.32 12.69
C ARG A 216 44.05 -19.33 12.74
N ASP A 217 45.23 -18.95 13.21
CA ASP A 217 46.38 -19.86 13.36
C ASP A 217 46.11 -20.99 14.37
N LEU A 218 45.17 -20.84 15.29
CA LEU A 218 44.74 -21.90 16.22
C LEU A 218 43.83 -22.96 15.55
N CYS A 219 43.44 -22.76 14.29
CA CYS A 219 42.64 -23.73 13.55
C CYS A 219 43.33 -25.10 13.48
N GLY A 220 42.60 -26.14 13.88
CA GLY A 220 43.14 -27.51 13.94
C GLY A 220 43.99 -27.83 15.18
N ALA A 221 44.18 -26.88 16.12
CA ALA A 221 44.82 -27.16 17.41
C ALA A 221 43.99 -28.09 18.31
N GLY A 222 42.68 -28.20 18.07
CA GLY A 222 41.80 -29.13 18.79
C GLY A 222 41.13 -28.56 20.05
N PHE A 223 41.15 -27.24 20.24
CA PHE A 223 40.40 -26.55 21.29
C PHE A 223 38.90 -26.88 21.22
N ASP A 224 38.27 -26.99 22.38
CA ASP A 224 36.82 -27.22 22.49
C ASP A 224 36.03 -25.92 22.42
N PHE A 225 36.60 -24.81 22.95
CA PHE A 225 35.96 -23.50 22.96
C PHE A 225 36.97 -22.35 22.82
N LEU A 226 36.49 -21.19 22.35
CA LEU A 226 37.25 -19.94 22.25
C LEU A 226 36.51 -18.80 22.95
N PHE A 227 37.23 -17.88 23.60
CA PHE A 227 36.63 -16.66 24.15
C PHE A 227 36.53 -15.57 23.08
N ASN A 228 35.33 -15.01 22.88
CA ASN A 228 35.13 -13.92 21.92
C ASN A 228 35.06 -12.55 22.59
N SER A 229 35.03 -11.50 21.76
CA SER A 229 35.08 -10.12 22.22
C SER A 229 33.71 -9.50 22.51
N ALA A 230 32.66 -10.31 22.74
CA ALA A 230 31.29 -9.81 22.87
C ALA A 230 31.07 -8.74 23.95
N LYS A 231 31.88 -8.75 25.04
CA LYS A 231 31.83 -7.70 26.08
C LYS A 231 31.99 -6.29 25.51
N TRP A 232 32.90 -6.10 24.55
CA TRP A 232 33.26 -4.77 24.05
C TRP A 232 32.39 -4.31 22.89
N TRP A 233 31.35 -5.06 22.55
CA TRP A 233 30.48 -4.72 21.45
C TRP A 233 29.53 -3.58 21.81
N ASP A 234 29.42 -2.62 20.89
CA ASP A 234 28.63 -1.40 21.03
C ASP A 234 27.15 -1.58 20.65
N PHE A 235 26.75 -2.82 20.32
CA PHE A 235 25.45 -3.18 19.76
C PHE A 235 25.10 -2.43 18.46
N LYS A 236 26.10 -1.91 17.74
CA LYS A 236 25.88 -1.13 16.51
C LYS A 236 26.74 -1.60 15.35
N SER A 237 28.02 -1.79 15.60
CA SER A 237 29.03 -2.11 14.59
C SER A 237 28.98 -3.59 14.19
N ASP A 238 29.25 -3.94 12.94
CA ASP A 238 29.12 -5.34 12.50
C ASP A 238 30.31 -6.24 12.89
N TRP A 239 31.41 -5.65 13.40
CA TRP A 239 32.67 -6.36 13.67
C TRP A 239 32.53 -7.60 14.56
N LEU A 240 31.59 -7.62 15.52
CA LEU A 240 31.39 -8.79 16.39
C LEU A 240 30.75 -9.95 15.61
N LEU A 241 29.83 -9.65 14.68
CA LEU A 241 29.20 -10.65 13.84
C LEU A 241 30.20 -11.20 12.82
N ASP A 242 31.06 -10.33 12.26
CA ASP A 242 32.16 -10.76 11.39
C ASP A 242 33.15 -11.64 12.16
N GLN A 243 33.56 -11.22 13.36
CA GLN A 243 34.42 -12.03 14.25
C GLN A 243 33.78 -13.38 14.56
N TYR A 244 32.49 -13.38 14.91
CA TYR A 244 31.74 -14.60 15.19
C TYR A 244 31.70 -15.54 13.98
N ASP A 245 31.39 -15.01 12.79
CA ASP A 245 31.29 -15.81 11.56
C ASP A 245 32.61 -16.43 11.15
N GLU A 246 33.73 -15.76 11.43
CA GLU A 246 35.05 -16.33 11.22
C GLU A 246 35.42 -17.37 12.29
N PHE A 247 35.21 -17.05 13.57
CA PHE A 247 35.68 -17.87 14.68
C PHE A 247 34.86 -19.15 14.84
N ARG A 248 33.57 -19.14 14.45
CA ARG A 248 32.71 -20.33 14.51
C ARG A 248 33.26 -21.50 13.70
N TRP A 249 34.15 -21.25 12.73
CA TRP A 249 34.78 -22.32 11.94
C TRP A 249 35.94 -23.02 12.66
N ILE A 250 36.45 -22.44 13.74
CA ILE A 250 37.60 -22.92 14.50
C ILE A 250 37.12 -23.78 15.68
N ALA A 251 36.34 -23.18 16.58
CA ALA A 251 35.68 -23.84 17.70
C ALA A 251 34.53 -22.96 18.22
N PRO A 252 33.51 -23.54 18.89
CA PRO A 252 32.42 -22.77 19.46
C PRO A 252 32.90 -21.67 20.43
N SER A 253 32.22 -20.52 20.43
CA SER A 253 32.61 -19.36 21.21
C SER A 253 31.95 -19.30 22.58
N ILE A 254 32.63 -18.61 23.50
CA ILE A 254 32.16 -18.24 24.84
C ILE A 254 32.14 -16.72 24.93
N ALA A 255 30.99 -16.17 25.31
CA ALA A 255 30.84 -14.75 25.63
C ALA A 255 30.76 -14.55 27.15
N PHE A 256 31.04 -13.34 27.60
CA PHE A 256 30.95 -12.94 29.01
C PHE A 256 30.55 -11.46 29.11
N PRO A 257 29.78 -11.06 30.12
CA PRO A 257 29.48 -9.64 30.35
C PRO A 257 30.68 -8.89 30.97
N GLU A 258 31.51 -9.60 31.74
CA GLU A 258 32.79 -9.15 32.29
C GLU A 258 33.69 -10.37 32.59
N SER A 259 34.99 -10.14 32.73
CA SER A 259 35.97 -11.13 33.19
C SER A 259 36.78 -10.57 34.36
N HIS A 260 37.62 -11.40 34.98
CA HIS A 260 38.49 -10.97 36.07
C HIS A 260 39.53 -9.90 35.66
N ASP A 261 39.94 -9.86 34.40
CA ASP A 261 40.90 -8.87 33.90
C ASP A 261 40.26 -7.51 33.55
N THR A 262 38.94 -7.49 33.39
CA THR A 262 38.20 -6.28 33.03
C THR A 262 37.78 -5.50 34.26
N ASP A 263 37.50 -4.21 34.07
CA ASP A 263 36.80 -3.45 35.10
C ASP A 263 35.39 -4.02 35.28
N ARG A 264 34.85 -3.92 36.50
CA ARG A 264 33.50 -4.41 36.80
C ARG A 264 32.48 -3.57 36.04
N LEU A 265 31.53 -4.20 35.35
CA LEU A 265 30.48 -3.52 34.61
C LEU A 265 29.64 -2.61 35.52
N ALA A 266 29.40 -3.04 36.76
CA ALA A 266 28.72 -2.22 37.76
C ALA A 266 29.51 -0.94 38.14
N ALA A 267 30.84 -0.95 38.01
CA ALA A 267 31.68 0.22 38.24
C ALA A 267 31.68 1.15 37.03
N GLU A 268 31.70 0.59 35.82
CA GLU A 268 31.63 1.34 34.54
C GLU A 268 30.31 2.12 34.41
N VAL A 269 29.18 1.49 34.78
CA VAL A 269 27.84 2.07 34.67
C VAL A 269 27.51 3.06 35.80
N GLY A 270 28.08 2.87 37.00
CA GLY A 270 27.78 3.64 38.20
C GLY A 270 26.63 3.05 39.03
N SER A 271 26.72 3.17 40.37
CA SER A 271 25.91 2.38 41.32
C SER A 271 24.83 3.14 42.12
N GLN A 272 24.40 4.32 41.67
CA GLN A 272 23.43 5.12 42.43
C GLN A 272 21.96 4.78 42.16
N ASP A 273 21.67 4.05 41.09
CA ASP A 273 20.32 3.60 40.73
C ASP A 273 20.32 2.06 40.58
N SER A 274 19.70 1.37 41.54
CA SER A 274 19.68 -0.10 41.58
C SER A 274 18.82 -0.73 40.48
N GLU A 275 17.78 -0.05 40.00
CA GLU A 275 16.93 -0.56 38.91
C GLU A 275 17.66 -0.47 37.58
N ARG A 276 18.30 0.67 37.29
CA ARG A 276 19.11 0.84 36.08
C ARG A 276 20.32 -0.08 36.08
N LEU A 277 21.00 -0.21 37.22
CA LEU A 277 22.12 -1.15 37.35
C LEU A 277 21.65 -2.59 37.11
N ALA A 278 20.52 -3.01 37.69
CA ALA A 278 19.94 -4.32 37.43
C ALA A 278 19.59 -4.52 35.95
N ALA A 279 18.98 -3.53 35.28
CA ALA A 279 18.64 -3.62 33.86
C ALA A 279 19.88 -3.81 32.97
N GLN A 280 20.95 -3.04 33.22
CA GLN A 280 22.22 -3.15 32.49
C GLN A 280 22.84 -4.55 32.67
N LEU A 281 22.95 -5.03 33.91
CA LEU A 281 23.53 -6.35 34.18
C LEU A 281 22.66 -7.48 33.59
N LYS A 282 21.32 -7.38 33.70
CA LYS A 282 20.40 -8.36 33.12
C LYS A 282 20.53 -8.43 31.59
N MET A 283 20.57 -7.27 30.91
CA MET A 283 20.72 -7.21 29.45
C MET A 283 22.05 -7.83 28.99
N HIS A 284 23.17 -7.47 29.62
CA HIS A 284 24.49 -7.96 29.21
C HIS A 284 24.68 -9.45 29.48
N TYR A 285 24.14 -9.97 30.60
CA TYR A 285 24.18 -11.40 30.86
C TYR A 285 23.30 -12.19 29.88
N LEU A 286 22.06 -11.74 29.63
CA LEU A 286 21.16 -12.36 28.66
C LEU A 286 21.75 -12.34 27.24
N PHE A 287 22.40 -11.23 26.86
CA PHE A 287 23.12 -11.13 25.60
C PHE A 287 24.27 -12.12 25.52
N ALA A 288 25.17 -12.15 26.49
CA ALA A 288 26.30 -13.09 26.50
C ALA A 288 25.82 -14.56 26.45
N ALA A 289 24.76 -14.88 27.18
CA ALA A 289 24.17 -16.22 27.20
C ALA A 289 23.49 -16.61 25.88
N SER A 290 22.94 -15.66 25.12
CA SER A 290 22.20 -15.93 23.87
C SER A 290 23.05 -15.79 22.61
N PHE A 291 24.08 -14.95 22.64
CA PHE A 291 24.94 -14.67 21.49
C PHE A 291 25.90 -15.83 21.18
N SER A 292 26.54 -16.40 22.21
CA SER A 292 27.56 -17.45 22.06
C SER A 292 27.03 -18.84 22.44
N THR A 293 27.76 -19.88 22.02
CA THR A 293 27.49 -21.25 22.48
C THR A 293 27.66 -21.38 23.99
N GLY A 294 28.76 -20.89 24.56
CA GLY A 294 28.98 -20.86 26.02
C GLY A 294 28.87 -19.46 26.62
N VAL A 295 28.75 -19.40 27.95
CA VAL A 295 28.75 -18.15 28.73
C VAL A 295 29.64 -18.27 29.96
N MET A 296 30.40 -17.21 30.27
CA MET A 296 31.18 -17.12 31.51
C MET A 296 30.79 -15.88 32.33
N MET A 297 30.83 -16.00 33.66
CA MET A 297 30.61 -14.88 34.57
C MET A 297 31.50 -15.00 35.83
N PRO A 298 32.19 -13.94 36.27
CA PRO A 298 32.97 -13.95 37.50
C PRO A 298 32.13 -13.69 38.75
N VAL A 299 32.59 -14.25 39.87
CA VAL A 299 32.03 -14.02 41.21
C VAL A 299 31.90 -12.52 41.50
N GLY A 300 30.74 -12.14 42.02
CA GLY A 300 30.41 -10.77 42.39
C GLY A 300 29.57 -10.04 41.35
N TYR A 301 29.54 -10.50 40.10
CA TYR A 301 28.66 -9.93 39.06
C TYR A 301 27.19 -10.02 39.46
N GLU A 302 26.79 -11.19 39.99
CA GLU A 302 25.42 -11.46 40.43
C GLU A 302 24.95 -10.53 41.56
N TYR A 303 25.90 -9.84 42.22
CA TYR A 303 25.66 -8.92 43.32
C TYR A 303 25.93 -7.45 42.98
N GLY A 304 26.36 -7.16 41.75
CA GLY A 304 26.72 -5.80 41.32
C GLY A 304 27.98 -5.26 42.00
N PHE A 305 28.98 -6.11 42.24
CA PHE A 305 30.26 -5.71 42.83
C PHE A 305 30.99 -4.72 41.90
N THR A 306 31.64 -3.72 42.50
CA THR A 306 32.31 -2.63 41.79
C THR A 306 33.83 -2.66 41.91
N ARG A 307 34.37 -3.41 42.86
CA ARG A 307 35.82 -3.55 43.02
C ARG A 307 36.37 -4.51 41.96
N LYS A 308 37.37 -4.05 41.22
CA LYS A 308 38.11 -4.88 40.25
C LYS A 308 38.78 -6.06 40.97
N LEU A 309 38.80 -7.22 40.32
CA LEU A 309 39.59 -8.36 40.77
C LEU A 309 41.05 -8.08 40.39
N ASP A 310 41.91 -7.93 41.39
CA ASP A 310 43.33 -7.68 41.25
C ASP A 310 44.09 -8.97 41.57
N VAL A 311 44.89 -9.42 40.61
CA VAL A 311 45.63 -10.70 40.68
C VAL A 311 46.77 -10.71 41.70
N VAL A 312 47.02 -9.60 42.40
CA VAL A 312 48.01 -9.50 43.50
C VAL A 312 47.32 -9.15 44.82
N ASN A 313 46.46 -8.14 44.78
CA ASN A 313 45.99 -7.42 45.96
C ASN A 313 44.63 -7.88 46.47
N THR A 314 43.82 -8.58 45.66
CA THR A 314 42.51 -9.04 46.13
C THR A 314 42.64 -10.07 47.25
N THR A 315 41.83 -9.88 48.28
CA THR A 315 41.74 -10.65 49.52
C THR A 315 40.27 -10.88 49.92
N PRO A 316 39.99 -11.75 50.90
CA PRO A 316 38.61 -11.93 51.39
C PRO A 316 37.95 -10.67 51.97
N ASP A 317 38.74 -9.71 52.46
CA ASP A 317 38.23 -8.43 52.98
C ASP A 317 37.68 -7.51 51.87
N ASP A 318 37.95 -7.84 50.60
CA ASP A 318 37.43 -7.14 49.43
C ASP A 318 36.00 -7.57 49.05
N TRP A 319 35.41 -8.55 49.75
CA TRP A 319 34.03 -8.96 49.53
C TRP A 319 33.04 -7.83 49.84
N GLU A 320 32.42 -7.27 48.81
CA GLU A 320 31.48 -6.17 48.95
C GLU A 320 30.12 -6.62 49.52
N GLN A 321 29.39 -5.70 50.15
CA GLN A 321 27.98 -5.93 50.44
C GLN A 321 27.19 -5.93 49.12
N PRO A 322 26.34 -6.95 48.86
CA PRO A 322 25.56 -7.00 47.63
C PRO A 322 24.73 -5.74 47.41
N LYS A 323 24.85 -5.13 46.21
CA LYS A 323 24.04 -3.97 45.81
C LYS A 323 22.69 -4.40 45.21
N LEU A 324 22.62 -5.63 44.74
CA LEU A 324 21.49 -6.29 44.10
C LEU A 324 21.68 -7.82 44.21
N ASP A 325 20.68 -8.59 43.82
CA ASP A 325 20.77 -10.05 43.74
C ASP A 325 20.12 -10.53 42.43
N LEU A 326 20.95 -10.98 41.49
CA LEU A 326 20.52 -11.49 40.18
C LEU A 326 20.56 -13.01 40.10
N THR A 327 20.81 -13.71 41.21
CA THR A 327 20.98 -15.18 41.19
C THR A 327 19.77 -15.90 40.56
N GLY A 328 18.54 -15.46 40.89
CA GLY A 328 17.31 -16.00 40.30
C GLY A 328 17.20 -15.75 38.80
N PHE A 329 17.47 -14.51 38.35
CA PHE A 329 17.43 -14.15 36.93
C PHE A 329 18.48 -14.92 36.12
N ILE A 330 19.72 -14.99 36.61
CA ILE A 330 20.83 -15.74 36.00
C ILE A 330 20.45 -17.22 35.86
N GLY A 331 19.86 -17.81 36.91
CA GLY A 331 19.33 -19.17 36.86
C GLY A 331 18.28 -19.37 35.77
N ALA A 332 17.35 -18.42 35.63
CA ALA A 332 16.30 -18.47 34.62
C ALA A 332 16.87 -18.31 33.18
N VAL A 333 17.86 -17.44 32.97
CA VAL A 333 18.58 -17.31 31.70
C VAL A 333 19.31 -18.60 31.34
N ASN A 334 20.01 -19.22 32.29
CA ASN A 334 20.71 -20.48 32.05
C ASN A 334 19.76 -21.66 31.78
N ALA A 335 18.56 -21.65 32.36
CA ALA A 335 17.51 -22.61 32.06
C ALA A 335 16.91 -22.39 30.66
N MET A 336 16.57 -21.16 30.29
CA MET A 336 16.10 -20.79 28.94
C MET A 336 17.13 -21.18 27.88
N LYS A 337 18.42 -20.88 28.12
CA LYS A 337 19.51 -21.27 27.23
C LYS A 337 19.50 -22.78 27.04
N ALA A 338 19.48 -23.58 28.11
CA ALA A 338 19.47 -25.03 28.04
C ALA A 338 18.27 -25.60 27.24
N ASP A 339 17.11 -24.95 27.29
CA ASP A 339 15.90 -25.37 26.57
C ASP A 339 15.82 -24.85 25.12
N SER A 340 16.79 -24.04 24.66
CA SER A 340 16.81 -23.45 23.33
C SER A 340 17.92 -24.04 22.47
N PRO A 341 17.66 -25.04 21.60
CA PRO A 341 18.72 -25.75 20.87
C PRO A 341 19.63 -24.83 20.05
N ALA A 342 19.08 -23.82 19.38
CA ALA A 342 19.83 -22.84 18.61
C ALA A 342 20.84 -22.03 19.42
N LEU A 343 20.66 -21.90 20.75
CA LEU A 343 21.59 -21.19 21.63
C LEU A 343 22.71 -22.07 22.18
N ASN A 344 22.67 -23.40 21.97
CA ASN A 344 23.63 -24.35 22.56
C ASN A 344 24.65 -24.92 21.57
N VAL A 345 24.54 -24.57 20.29
CA VAL A 345 25.43 -25.04 19.23
C VAL A 345 25.84 -23.88 18.35
N GLU A 346 27.09 -23.87 17.87
CA GLU A 346 27.53 -22.83 16.95
C GLU A 346 26.83 -22.99 15.61
N GLY A 347 26.39 -21.89 15.02
CA GLY A 347 25.63 -21.91 13.78
C GLY A 347 25.60 -20.55 13.11
N PRO A 348 25.01 -20.43 11.91
CA PRO A 348 24.88 -19.14 11.26
C PRO A 348 24.15 -18.14 12.13
N GLN A 349 24.80 -16.99 12.35
CA GLN A 349 24.22 -15.86 13.05
C GLN A 349 24.42 -14.59 12.22
N ARG A 350 23.36 -13.80 12.07
CA ARG A 350 23.42 -12.54 11.31
C ARG A 350 22.43 -11.52 11.83
N ARG A 351 22.69 -10.26 11.48
CA ARG A 351 21.77 -9.15 11.72
C ARG A 351 20.63 -9.15 10.70
N VAL A 352 19.43 -8.85 11.17
CA VAL A 352 18.20 -8.77 10.37
C VAL A 352 17.48 -7.43 10.46
N THR A 353 18.00 -6.53 11.30
CA THR A 353 17.64 -5.11 11.30
C THR A 353 18.73 -4.28 10.63
N SER A 354 18.38 -3.08 10.15
CA SER A 354 19.39 -2.18 9.57
C SER A 354 20.43 -1.74 10.61
N PRO A 355 21.67 -1.41 10.19
CA PRO A 355 22.74 -0.95 11.07
C PRO A 355 22.36 0.22 12.01
N HIS A 356 21.45 1.08 11.56
CA HIS A 356 20.98 2.25 12.31
C HIS A 356 19.62 2.07 13.00
N ASN A 357 19.01 0.88 12.93
CA ASN A 357 17.78 0.62 13.67
C ASN A 357 18.06 0.67 15.18
N PRO A 358 17.24 1.36 15.98
CA PRO A 358 17.44 1.43 17.43
C PRO A 358 17.22 0.07 18.14
N VAL A 359 16.52 -0.88 17.51
CA VAL A 359 16.44 -2.27 17.95
C VAL A 359 17.32 -3.15 17.05
N ILE A 360 18.20 -3.91 17.68
CA ILE A 360 19.04 -4.89 17.01
C ILE A 360 18.28 -6.21 16.95
N GLY A 361 17.99 -6.68 15.74
CA GLY A 361 17.48 -8.03 15.51
C GLY A 361 18.61 -8.93 15.01
N LEU A 362 18.89 -10.01 15.73
CA LEU A 362 19.79 -11.09 15.29
C LEU A 362 19.02 -12.38 15.11
N ILE A 363 19.40 -13.17 14.11
CA ILE A 363 18.87 -14.53 13.91
C ILE A 363 20.02 -15.51 13.99
N ARG A 364 19.81 -16.61 14.73
CA ARG A 364 20.73 -17.72 14.89
C ARG A 364 20.04 -19.04 14.53
N GLU A 365 20.68 -19.83 13.68
CA GLU A 365 20.15 -21.10 13.16
C GLU A 365 21.09 -22.27 13.51
N THR A 366 20.56 -23.48 13.69
CA THR A 366 21.38 -24.67 14.00
C THR A 366 22.01 -25.33 12.75
N SER A 367 21.68 -24.89 11.54
CA SER A 367 22.15 -25.49 10.29
C SER A 367 23.60 -25.12 9.99
N GLY A 368 24.53 -26.07 10.08
CA GLY A 368 25.90 -25.88 9.59
C GLY A 368 27.03 -26.54 10.39
N TRP A 369 26.77 -27.14 11.56
CA TRP A 369 27.84 -27.66 12.42
C TRP A 369 27.74 -29.10 12.93
N ALA A 370 26.62 -29.81 12.77
CA ALA A 370 26.61 -31.26 12.97
C ALA A 370 25.34 -31.92 12.43
N ASN A 371 25.53 -33.10 11.85
CA ASN A 371 24.48 -34.06 11.51
C ASN A 371 23.56 -34.35 12.71
N GLY A 372 22.26 -34.06 12.59
CA GLY A 372 21.23 -34.91 13.22
C GLY A 372 20.40 -34.37 14.40
N SER A 373 20.16 -33.07 14.55
CA SER A 373 19.01 -32.58 15.34
C SER A 373 18.28 -31.52 14.53
N GLY A 374 16.95 -31.62 14.43
CA GLY A 374 16.11 -30.79 13.56
C GLY A 374 16.50 -29.30 13.55
N GLU A 375 16.36 -28.68 12.38
CA GLU A 375 16.61 -27.25 12.20
C GLU A 375 15.86 -26.46 13.29
N SER A 376 16.50 -25.51 13.95
CA SER A 376 15.84 -24.62 14.89
C SER A 376 16.44 -23.23 14.77
N CYS A 377 15.62 -22.24 15.07
CA CYS A 377 15.95 -20.83 14.90
C CYS A 377 15.66 -20.08 16.20
N SER A 378 16.57 -19.18 16.57
CA SER A 378 16.35 -18.19 17.64
C SER A 378 16.51 -16.77 17.09
N VAL A 379 15.59 -15.88 17.47
CA VAL A 379 15.62 -14.46 17.13
C VAL A 379 15.86 -13.65 18.40
N LEU A 380 16.89 -12.81 18.39
CA LEU A 380 17.26 -11.93 19.49
C LEU A 380 16.88 -10.50 19.12
N LEU A 381 16.06 -9.84 19.95
CA LEU A 381 15.74 -8.43 19.82
C LEU A 381 16.35 -7.66 20.99
N ILE A 382 17.20 -6.67 20.71
CA ILE A 382 17.98 -5.97 21.73
C ILE A 382 17.72 -4.46 21.60
N ASN A 383 17.28 -3.82 22.68
CA ASN A 383 17.22 -2.37 22.80
C ASN A 383 18.33 -1.88 23.75
N PRO A 384 19.49 -1.41 23.24
CA PRO A 384 20.59 -0.92 24.06
C PRO A 384 20.39 0.54 24.53
N ASP A 385 19.29 1.20 24.15
CA ASP A 385 18.99 2.56 24.60
C ASP A 385 18.68 2.57 26.10
N GLU A 386 19.34 3.46 26.83
CA GLU A 386 19.19 3.55 28.29
C GLU A 386 17.94 4.31 28.73
N THR A 387 17.28 5.01 27.80
CA THR A 387 16.23 5.98 28.13
C THR A 387 14.95 5.81 27.33
N GLN A 388 15.02 5.34 26.08
CA GLN A 388 13.87 5.28 25.18
C GLN A 388 13.41 3.84 24.87
N PRO A 389 12.09 3.58 24.94
CA PRO A 389 11.53 2.36 24.40
C PRO A 389 11.39 2.45 22.88
N HIS A 390 11.80 1.41 22.17
CA HIS A 390 11.74 1.34 20.71
C HIS A 390 10.82 0.21 20.24
N ALA A 391 10.17 0.42 19.10
CA ALA A 391 9.24 -0.55 18.52
C ALA A 391 9.84 -1.18 17.26
N ILE A 392 9.51 -2.45 17.00
CA ILE A 392 9.93 -3.18 15.81
C ILE A 392 8.80 -4.06 15.29
N ASP A 393 8.59 -4.05 13.97
CA ASP A 393 7.66 -4.95 13.30
C ASP A 393 8.33 -6.32 13.06
N PRO A 394 7.74 -7.44 13.52
CA PRO A 394 8.21 -8.79 13.21
C PRO A 394 8.17 -9.15 11.72
N GLY A 395 7.37 -8.46 10.89
CA GLY A 395 7.19 -8.79 9.47
C GLY A 395 8.49 -8.94 8.67
N PRO A 396 9.36 -7.91 8.62
CA PRO A 396 10.67 -8.00 7.98
C PRO A 396 11.58 -9.08 8.60
N LEU A 397 11.47 -9.32 9.91
CA LEU A 397 12.25 -10.34 10.60
C LEU A 397 11.83 -11.75 10.18
N LEU A 398 10.52 -12.00 10.06
CA LEU A 398 9.97 -13.25 9.54
C LEU A 398 10.38 -13.48 8.09
N ALA A 399 10.29 -12.46 7.23
CA ALA A 399 10.75 -12.55 5.85
C ALA A 399 12.23 -12.95 5.76
N SER A 400 13.05 -12.44 6.68
CA SER A 400 14.47 -12.77 6.74
C SER A 400 14.74 -14.25 7.08
N THR A 401 13.79 -14.99 7.65
CA THR A 401 13.92 -16.45 7.89
C THR A 401 13.64 -17.31 6.65
N GLY A 402 13.34 -16.70 5.51
CA GLY A 402 13.07 -17.40 4.25
C GLY A 402 11.81 -18.27 4.27
N GLY A 403 10.95 -18.14 5.29
CA GLY A 403 9.76 -18.97 5.48
C GLY A 403 10.07 -20.41 5.94
N GLY A 404 11.31 -20.71 6.34
CA GLY A 404 11.72 -22.03 6.80
C GLY A 404 11.26 -22.38 8.22
N PHE A 405 10.82 -21.39 9.00
CA PHE A 405 10.46 -21.55 10.42
C PHE A 405 9.07 -20.99 10.72
N ALA A 406 8.40 -21.60 11.69
CA ALA A 406 7.08 -21.24 12.21
C ALA A 406 7.06 -21.31 13.75
N ASP A 407 5.95 -20.86 14.35
CA ASP A 407 5.71 -20.91 15.80
C ASP A 407 6.78 -20.19 16.65
N PHE A 408 7.02 -18.91 16.36
CA PHE A 408 7.95 -18.06 17.11
C PHE A 408 7.41 -17.77 18.53
N GLU A 409 7.97 -18.43 19.53
CA GLU A 409 7.63 -18.33 20.95
C GLU A 409 8.61 -17.40 21.69
N ASP A 410 8.12 -16.38 22.39
CA ASP A 410 8.93 -15.54 23.29
C ASP A 410 9.29 -16.33 24.56
N VAL A 411 10.57 -16.68 24.71
CA VAL A 411 11.09 -17.47 25.83
C VAL A 411 11.87 -16.62 26.84
N THR A 412 11.74 -15.30 26.78
CA THR A 412 12.52 -14.37 27.61
C THR A 412 12.20 -14.53 29.11
N PRO A 413 13.21 -14.76 29.98
CA PRO A 413 13.00 -14.88 31.42
C PRO A 413 12.42 -13.62 32.07
N GLU A 414 11.59 -13.82 33.10
CA GLU A 414 10.95 -12.75 33.90
C GLU A 414 10.11 -11.73 33.09
N ALA A 415 9.78 -12.04 31.82
CA ALA A 415 8.98 -11.19 30.95
C ALA A 415 7.70 -11.90 30.49
N PRO A 416 6.57 -11.19 30.35
CA PRO A 416 5.37 -11.76 29.73
C PRO A 416 5.61 -12.00 28.23
N PRO A 417 5.20 -13.16 27.67
CA PRO A 417 5.41 -13.47 26.26
C PRO A 417 4.75 -12.44 25.34
N LEU A 418 5.50 -11.99 24.33
CA LEU A 418 4.99 -11.14 23.26
C LEU A 418 4.73 -11.93 21.98
N PRO A 419 3.69 -11.58 21.19
CA PRO A 419 3.37 -12.25 19.93
C PRO A 419 4.28 -11.76 18.79
N PHE A 420 4.86 -12.70 18.04
CA PHE A 420 5.77 -12.42 16.93
C PHE A 420 5.03 -12.48 15.58
N GLU A 421 4.16 -11.49 15.33
CA GLU A 421 3.25 -11.46 14.17
C GLU A 421 3.51 -10.23 13.28
N PRO A 422 3.48 -10.35 11.93
CA PRO A 422 3.62 -9.21 11.03
C PRO A 422 2.55 -8.14 11.27
N GLY A 423 2.93 -6.87 11.22
CA GLY A 423 2.01 -5.73 11.36
C GLY A 423 1.57 -5.44 12.79
N ARG A 424 2.18 -6.11 13.78
CA ARG A 424 1.98 -5.86 15.20
C ARG A 424 3.31 -5.49 15.86
N ASP A 425 3.51 -4.19 16.06
CA ASP A 425 4.75 -3.66 16.64
C ASP A 425 5.05 -4.28 18.02
N LEU A 426 6.25 -4.85 18.14
CA LEU A 426 6.86 -5.28 19.40
C LEU A 426 7.61 -4.11 20.02
N ARG A 427 7.21 -3.67 21.21
CA ARG A 427 7.85 -2.56 21.91
C ARG A 427 8.77 -3.05 23.03
N LEU A 428 10.07 -2.78 22.90
CA LEU A 428 11.09 -3.09 23.89
C LEU A 428 11.34 -1.86 24.78
N ARG A 429 11.33 -2.05 26.09
CA ARG A 429 11.71 -1.03 27.09
C ARG A 429 13.19 -0.65 26.96
N PRO A 430 13.63 0.48 27.54
CA PRO A 430 15.06 0.78 27.63
C PRO A 430 15.82 -0.39 28.28
N LEU A 431 16.98 -0.75 27.72
CA LEU A 431 17.82 -1.88 28.18
C LEU A 431 17.11 -3.25 28.19
N GLU A 432 16.08 -3.42 27.37
CA GLU A 432 15.35 -4.67 27.27
C GLU A 432 15.85 -5.51 26.10
N MET A 433 15.99 -6.81 26.35
CA MET A 433 16.26 -7.82 25.32
C MET A 433 15.16 -8.88 25.37
N ARG A 434 14.75 -9.37 24.19
CA ARG A 434 13.79 -10.45 23.99
C ARG A 434 14.40 -11.57 23.15
N VAL A 435 14.05 -12.82 23.47
CA VAL A 435 14.52 -14.03 22.79
C VAL A 435 13.31 -14.83 22.32
N PHE A 436 13.21 -15.04 21.00
CA PHE A 436 12.16 -15.87 20.40
C PHE A 436 12.76 -17.17 19.89
N ARG A 437 12.06 -18.28 20.08
CA ARG A 437 12.44 -19.61 19.60
C ARG A 437 11.42 -20.10 18.57
N ALA A 438 11.87 -20.63 17.44
CA ALA A 438 11.02 -21.12 16.35
C ALA A 438 11.37 -22.56 15.93
N ARG A 439 10.39 -23.25 15.31
CA ARG A 439 10.50 -24.64 14.82
C ARG A 439 10.42 -24.69 13.29
N PRO A 440 10.90 -25.75 12.62
CA PRO A 440 10.81 -25.87 11.16
C PRO A 440 9.36 -25.87 10.67
N ALA A 441 9.08 -25.12 9.63
CA ALA A 441 7.79 -25.14 8.95
C ALA A 441 7.67 -26.42 8.11
N GLN A 442 6.65 -27.25 8.37
CA GLN A 442 6.35 -28.41 7.51
C GLN A 442 5.65 -27.93 6.23
N SER A 443 6.33 -28.01 5.08
CA SER A 443 5.66 -27.85 3.78
C SER A 443 4.80 -29.07 3.47
N ARG A 444 3.48 -28.92 3.47
CA ARG A 444 2.55 -29.96 2.99
C ARG A 444 2.22 -29.69 1.53
N PRO A 445 2.24 -30.70 0.64
CA PRO A 445 1.66 -30.58 -0.69
C PRO A 445 0.20 -30.14 -0.58
N ILE A 446 -0.26 -29.26 -1.48
CA ILE A 446 -1.66 -28.84 -1.52
C ILE A 446 -2.48 -30.01 -2.07
N GLU A 447 -3.14 -30.76 -1.19
CA GLU A 447 -4.19 -31.69 -1.59
C GLU A 447 -5.45 -30.88 -1.95
N LEU A 448 -5.60 -30.56 -3.24
CA LEU A 448 -6.84 -30.01 -3.76
C LEU A 448 -7.93 -31.10 -3.62
N ASN A 449 -8.96 -30.85 -2.80
CA ASN A 449 -10.11 -31.74 -2.56
C ASN A 449 -11.04 -31.90 -3.78
N HIS A 450 -10.47 -32.13 -4.97
CA HIS A 450 -11.17 -32.47 -6.22
C HIS A 450 -10.55 -33.68 -6.94
N LEU A 451 -9.62 -34.41 -6.32
CA LEU A 451 -8.92 -35.56 -6.91
C LEU A 451 -9.36 -36.91 -6.31
N GLY A 452 -10.66 -37.06 -6.10
CA GLY A 452 -11.24 -38.24 -5.48
C GLY A 452 -12.44 -38.77 -6.23
N GLU A 453 -12.39 -38.86 -7.56
CA GLU A 453 -13.14 -39.82 -8.41
C GLU A 453 -12.92 -39.50 -9.91
N ARG A 454 -12.49 -40.50 -10.70
CA ARG A 454 -12.48 -40.59 -12.18
C ARG A 454 -11.37 -39.85 -12.97
N GLY A 455 -10.25 -40.54 -13.23
CA GLY A 455 -9.16 -40.06 -14.10
C GLY A 455 -9.55 -39.69 -15.55
N ALA A 456 -10.67 -40.17 -16.09
CA ALA A 456 -11.13 -39.77 -17.42
C ALA A 456 -11.79 -38.37 -17.47
N GLU A 457 -12.41 -37.93 -16.37
CA GLU A 457 -12.98 -36.57 -16.24
C GLU A 457 -11.87 -35.54 -15.99
N HIS A 458 -10.79 -35.95 -15.30
CA HIS A 458 -9.59 -35.15 -15.12
C HIS A 458 -8.88 -34.86 -16.46
N ASP A 459 -8.64 -35.88 -17.28
CA ASP A 459 -7.97 -35.69 -18.58
C ASP A 459 -8.83 -34.87 -19.56
N ALA A 460 -10.15 -35.00 -19.51
CA ALA A 460 -11.07 -34.15 -20.25
C ALA A 460 -11.02 -32.69 -19.77
N GLY A 461 -10.96 -32.47 -18.46
CA GLY A 461 -10.79 -31.13 -17.86
C GLY A 461 -9.44 -30.50 -18.20
N THR A 462 -8.35 -31.27 -18.14
CA THR A 462 -7.01 -30.81 -18.56
C THR A 462 -6.98 -30.48 -20.04
N ARG A 463 -7.56 -31.32 -20.90
CA ARG A 463 -7.62 -31.05 -22.34
C ARG A 463 -8.45 -29.81 -22.66
N ALA A 464 -9.60 -29.64 -22.01
CA ALA A 464 -10.41 -28.43 -22.14
C ALA A 464 -9.63 -27.17 -21.72
N TRP A 465 -8.87 -27.24 -20.62
CA TRP A 465 -8.01 -26.15 -20.17
C TRP A 465 -6.86 -25.86 -21.15
N MET A 466 -6.21 -26.90 -21.71
CA MET A 466 -5.18 -26.74 -22.74
C MET A 466 -5.74 -26.14 -24.03
N ASP A 467 -6.90 -26.59 -24.49
CA ASP A 467 -7.58 -26.06 -25.67
C ASP A 467 -7.98 -24.59 -25.45
N GLU A 468 -8.44 -24.23 -24.24
CA GLU A 468 -8.71 -22.85 -23.84
C GLU A 468 -7.44 -21.99 -23.91
N LEU A 469 -6.32 -22.45 -23.33
CA LEU A 469 -5.04 -21.75 -23.38
C LEU A 469 -4.54 -21.57 -24.83
N ALA A 470 -4.64 -22.61 -25.65
CA ALA A 470 -4.24 -22.56 -27.05
C ALA A 470 -5.12 -21.59 -27.88
N SER A 471 -6.41 -21.49 -27.55
CA SER A 471 -7.34 -20.54 -28.19
C SER A 471 -7.08 -19.08 -27.83
N ARG A 472 -6.31 -18.81 -26.77
CA ARG A 472 -5.92 -17.47 -26.29
C ARG A 472 -4.43 -17.18 -26.51
N ARG A 473 -3.83 -17.75 -27.55
CA ARG A 473 -2.40 -17.62 -27.82
C ARG A 473 -1.98 -16.17 -28.09
N VAL A 474 -2.81 -15.39 -28.79
CA VAL A 474 -2.55 -13.95 -28.96
C VAL A 474 -3.08 -13.24 -27.73
N THR A 475 -2.17 -12.67 -26.96
CA THR A 475 -2.46 -11.99 -25.71
C THR A 475 -3.19 -10.68 -25.99
N ILE A 476 -4.28 -10.44 -25.25
CA ILE A 476 -5.02 -9.17 -25.23
C ILE A 476 -5.12 -8.75 -23.77
N GLU A 477 -4.40 -7.69 -23.41
CA GLU A 477 -4.28 -7.19 -22.04
C GLU A 477 -4.57 -5.70 -21.97
N ASN A 478 -4.78 -5.20 -20.74
CA ASN A 478 -4.90 -3.77 -20.46
C ASN A 478 -5.95 -3.10 -21.38
N VAL A 479 -7.17 -3.63 -21.41
CA VAL A 479 -8.21 -3.10 -22.29
C VAL A 479 -8.75 -1.79 -21.74
N TYR A 480 -8.95 -0.80 -22.62
CA TYR A 480 -9.60 0.45 -22.30
C TYR A 480 -10.60 0.86 -23.38
N PRO A 481 -11.73 1.50 -23.01
CA PRO A 481 -12.12 1.74 -21.63
C PRO A 481 -12.71 0.46 -21.02
N GLU A 482 -12.40 0.19 -19.75
CA GLU A 482 -12.93 -0.93 -18.98
C GLU A 482 -13.13 -0.47 -17.53
N LEU A 483 -14.31 -0.75 -16.95
CA LEU A 483 -14.63 -0.35 -15.58
C LEU A 483 -14.85 -1.58 -14.69
N ASP A 484 -14.06 -1.67 -13.61
CA ASP A 484 -14.16 -2.70 -12.57
C ASP A 484 -14.18 -4.13 -13.14
N GLY A 485 -13.26 -4.45 -14.05
CA GLY A 485 -13.18 -5.79 -14.67
C GLY A 485 -14.32 -6.08 -15.65
N GLY A 486 -14.80 -5.05 -16.36
CA GLY A 486 -15.94 -5.15 -17.30
C GLY A 486 -17.32 -5.18 -16.63
N ARG A 487 -17.40 -4.99 -15.31
CA ARG A 487 -18.67 -5.07 -14.56
C ARG A 487 -19.64 -3.93 -14.89
N PHE A 488 -19.12 -2.74 -15.22
CA PHE A 488 -19.95 -1.57 -15.50
C PHE A 488 -19.72 -1.02 -16.90
N PRO A 489 -20.78 -0.58 -17.58
CA PRO A 489 -20.65 0.07 -18.87
C PRO A 489 -20.07 1.48 -18.74
N VAL A 490 -19.28 1.86 -19.73
CA VAL A 490 -18.87 3.25 -19.94
C VAL A 490 -20.03 4.03 -20.58
N LYS A 491 -19.94 5.37 -20.60
CA LYS A 491 -20.99 6.23 -21.14
C LYS A 491 -20.48 7.16 -22.22
N ARG A 492 -21.25 7.26 -23.28
CA ARG A 492 -21.02 8.08 -24.47
C ARG A 492 -22.36 8.68 -24.91
N VAL A 493 -22.32 9.53 -25.92
CA VAL A 493 -23.54 10.00 -26.59
C VAL A 493 -23.50 9.70 -28.07
N VAL A 494 -24.67 9.69 -28.71
CA VAL A 494 -24.78 9.55 -30.17
C VAL A 494 -23.90 10.58 -30.88
N GLY A 495 -23.11 10.12 -31.85
CA GLY A 495 -22.16 10.92 -32.62
C GLY A 495 -20.72 10.82 -32.11
N ASP A 496 -20.49 10.24 -30.93
CA ASP A 496 -19.14 9.97 -30.45
C ASP A 496 -18.42 8.91 -31.30
N VAL A 497 -17.10 9.07 -31.38
CA VAL A 497 -16.18 8.02 -31.80
C VAL A 497 -15.42 7.58 -30.55
N MET A 498 -15.72 6.38 -30.04
CA MET A 498 -15.08 5.84 -28.86
C MET A 498 -13.75 5.21 -29.25
N GLU A 499 -12.67 5.72 -28.67
CA GLU A 499 -11.36 5.08 -28.76
C GLU A 499 -11.31 3.86 -27.83
N VAL A 500 -10.92 2.72 -28.39
CA VAL A 500 -10.71 1.46 -27.67
C VAL A 500 -9.27 1.05 -27.90
N TRP A 501 -8.52 0.78 -26.85
CA TRP A 501 -7.15 0.31 -26.96
C TRP A 501 -6.88 -0.90 -26.08
N ALA A 502 -5.85 -1.66 -26.44
CA ALA A 502 -5.34 -2.79 -25.67
C ALA A 502 -3.86 -3.02 -25.98
N ASP A 503 -3.17 -3.69 -25.07
CA ASP A 503 -1.86 -4.26 -25.32
C ASP A 503 -2.05 -5.63 -26.00
N ILE A 504 -1.56 -5.77 -27.23
CA ILE A 504 -1.78 -6.96 -28.08
C ILE A 504 -0.44 -7.46 -28.61
N TYR A 505 -0.06 -8.67 -28.18
CA TYR A 505 1.21 -9.30 -28.50
C TYR A 505 1.09 -10.83 -28.47
N THR A 506 2.12 -11.54 -28.95
CA THR A 506 2.18 -13.01 -28.97
C THR A 506 3.62 -13.49 -28.86
N ASP A 507 3.84 -14.76 -28.56
CA ASP A 507 5.15 -15.40 -28.72
C ASP A 507 5.61 -15.39 -30.20
N GLY A 508 6.91 -15.16 -30.44
CA GLY A 508 7.50 -15.14 -31.79
C GLY A 508 7.67 -13.73 -32.38
N THR A 509 7.82 -13.63 -33.71
CA THR A 509 8.09 -12.36 -34.43
C THR A 509 7.06 -12.09 -35.55
N PHE A 510 5.84 -12.58 -35.37
CA PHE A 510 4.79 -12.48 -36.39
C PHE A 510 4.19 -11.07 -36.45
N VAL A 511 3.63 -10.70 -37.61
CA VAL A 511 2.78 -9.52 -37.72
C VAL A 511 1.37 -9.88 -37.27
N LEU A 512 0.81 -9.05 -36.40
CA LEU A 512 -0.53 -9.22 -35.85
C LEU A 512 -1.55 -8.37 -36.59
N GLY A 513 -2.79 -8.85 -36.60
CA GLY A 513 -3.98 -8.07 -36.92
C GLY A 513 -4.88 -8.01 -35.70
N ALA A 514 -5.60 -6.89 -35.54
CA ALA A 514 -6.56 -6.72 -34.46
C ALA A 514 -7.76 -5.89 -34.91
N ALA A 515 -8.91 -6.14 -34.28
CA ALA A 515 -10.14 -5.40 -34.51
C ALA A 515 -10.95 -5.28 -33.22
N VAL A 516 -11.66 -4.16 -33.07
CA VAL A 516 -12.74 -4.05 -32.10
C VAL A 516 -13.98 -4.64 -32.76
N THR A 517 -14.55 -5.68 -32.15
CA THR A 517 -15.85 -6.22 -32.53
C THR A 517 -16.94 -5.60 -31.68
N TYR A 518 -18.07 -5.21 -32.26
CA TYR A 518 -19.14 -4.53 -31.54
C TYR A 518 -20.52 -4.76 -32.16
N ARG A 519 -21.58 -4.56 -31.36
CA ARG A 519 -22.97 -4.56 -31.84
C ARG A 519 -23.88 -3.75 -30.90
N PRO A 520 -24.97 -3.16 -31.41
CA PRO A 520 -26.10 -2.75 -30.58
C PRO A 520 -26.72 -3.97 -29.87
N VAL A 521 -27.20 -3.81 -28.63
CA VAL A 521 -27.79 -4.93 -27.85
C VAL A 521 -29.08 -5.50 -28.45
N ASP A 522 -29.75 -4.74 -29.32
CA ASP A 522 -30.97 -5.13 -30.04
C ASP A 522 -30.67 -5.83 -31.39
N GLU A 523 -29.40 -6.04 -31.72
CA GLU A 523 -28.97 -6.72 -32.94
C GLU A 523 -28.15 -7.98 -32.61
N GLU A 524 -28.32 -9.03 -33.41
CA GLU A 524 -27.56 -10.27 -33.22
C GLU A 524 -26.16 -10.19 -33.86
N GLU A 525 -26.06 -9.52 -35.00
CA GLU A 525 -24.86 -9.48 -35.85
C GLU A 525 -23.77 -8.57 -35.27
N TRP A 526 -22.56 -9.12 -35.15
CA TRP A 526 -21.36 -8.38 -34.75
C TRP A 526 -20.70 -7.71 -35.95
N ARG A 527 -20.28 -6.46 -35.75
CA ARG A 527 -19.52 -5.66 -36.69
C ARG A 527 -18.09 -5.51 -36.21
N GLU A 528 -17.19 -5.11 -37.08
CA GLU A 528 -15.77 -4.93 -36.74
C GLU A 528 -15.25 -3.58 -37.23
N VAL A 529 -14.41 -2.95 -36.42
CA VAL A 529 -13.53 -1.86 -36.85
C VAL A 529 -12.06 -2.27 -36.64
N PRO A 530 -11.19 -2.07 -37.63
CA PRO A 530 -9.78 -2.45 -37.50
C PRO A 530 -9.10 -1.62 -36.42
N MET A 531 -8.15 -2.24 -35.72
CA MET A 531 -7.23 -1.56 -34.81
C MET A 531 -5.89 -1.31 -35.53
N THR A 532 -5.23 -0.23 -35.14
CA THR A 532 -3.90 0.13 -35.63
C THR A 532 -2.89 0.08 -34.50
N PHE A 533 -1.70 -0.45 -34.78
CA PHE A 533 -0.55 -0.34 -33.88
C PHE A 533 -0.19 1.12 -33.62
N VAL A 534 0.08 1.46 -32.37
CA VAL A 534 0.48 2.79 -31.92
C VAL A 534 1.97 2.78 -31.57
N ASP A 535 2.33 2.14 -30.46
CA ASP A 535 3.69 1.95 -29.96
C ASP A 535 3.72 0.83 -28.92
N ASN A 536 4.89 0.21 -28.65
CA ASN A 536 5.08 -0.78 -27.57
C ASN A 536 3.89 -1.75 -27.34
N ASP A 537 3.51 -2.48 -28.40
CA ASP A 537 2.38 -3.43 -28.42
C ASP A 537 0.99 -2.84 -28.13
N ARG A 538 0.85 -1.52 -28.05
CA ARG A 538 -0.42 -0.80 -27.95
C ARG A 538 -1.11 -0.76 -29.31
N TRP A 539 -2.36 -1.19 -29.32
CA TRP A 539 -3.24 -1.09 -30.49
C TRP A 539 -4.46 -0.24 -30.15
N MET A 540 -4.98 0.49 -31.14
CA MET A 540 -6.14 1.36 -30.97
C MET A 540 -7.13 1.21 -32.13
N GLY A 541 -8.40 1.03 -31.80
CA GLY A 541 -9.53 1.08 -32.72
C GLY A 541 -10.44 2.27 -32.40
N LYS A 542 -11.16 2.75 -33.42
CA LYS A 542 -12.10 3.86 -33.32
C LYS A 542 -13.52 3.39 -33.64
N LEU A 543 -14.35 3.30 -32.61
CA LEU A 543 -15.71 2.77 -32.66
C LEU A 543 -16.74 3.90 -32.83
N PRO A 544 -17.41 4.05 -33.99
CA PRO A 544 -18.45 5.05 -34.16
C PRO A 544 -19.77 4.63 -33.49
N LEU A 545 -20.34 5.53 -32.68
CA LEU A 545 -21.57 5.30 -31.93
C LEU A 545 -22.72 6.11 -32.54
N THR A 546 -23.59 5.44 -33.29
CA THR A 546 -24.52 6.10 -34.22
C THR A 546 -25.97 6.11 -33.78
N ARG A 547 -26.35 5.34 -32.75
CA ARG A 547 -27.73 5.21 -32.26
C ARG A 547 -27.78 5.33 -30.74
N ASN A 548 -28.86 5.89 -30.23
CA ASN A 548 -29.13 5.91 -28.79
C ASN A 548 -29.60 4.50 -28.35
N THR A 549 -28.70 3.75 -27.75
CA THR A 549 -28.91 2.37 -27.28
C THR A 549 -27.66 1.93 -26.49
N ARG A 550 -27.69 0.71 -25.96
CA ARG A 550 -26.50 0.05 -25.43
C ARG A 550 -25.77 -0.68 -26.54
N TYR A 551 -24.44 -0.64 -26.51
CA TYR A 551 -23.61 -1.46 -27.37
C TYR A 551 -22.79 -2.44 -26.53
N GLN A 552 -22.57 -3.62 -27.08
CA GLN A 552 -21.54 -4.55 -26.62
C GLN A 552 -20.32 -4.42 -27.51
N TYR A 553 -19.12 -4.55 -26.94
CA TYR A 553 -17.87 -4.58 -27.68
C TYR A 553 -16.84 -5.51 -27.02
N SER A 554 -15.93 -6.04 -27.84
CA SER A 554 -14.79 -6.86 -27.44
C SER A 554 -13.65 -6.61 -28.42
N ILE A 555 -12.47 -7.17 -28.14
CA ILE A 555 -11.32 -7.13 -29.03
C ILE A 555 -11.05 -8.52 -29.59
N LEU A 556 -10.74 -8.57 -30.88
CA LEU A 556 -10.23 -9.71 -31.59
C LEU A 556 -8.79 -9.43 -31.99
N ALA A 557 -7.90 -10.41 -31.80
CA ALA A 557 -6.52 -10.35 -32.24
C ALA A 557 -6.11 -11.68 -32.87
N TRP A 558 -5.29 -11.62 -33.92
CA TRP A 558 -4.87 -12.80 -34.66
C TRP A 558 -3.51 -12.58 -35.29
N ARG A 559 -2.88 -13.67 -35.72
CA ARG A 559 -1.72 -13.60 -36.60
C ARG A 559 -2.17 -13.29 -38.03
N ASP A 560 -1.68 -12.19 -38.58
CA ASP A 560 -1.89 -11.86 -39.99
C ASP A 560 -0.87 -12.62 -40.84
N VAL A 561 -1.33 -13.69 -41.49
CA VAL A 561 -0.47 -14.57 -42.29
C VAL A 561 0.12 -13.84 -43.49
N TRP A 562 -0.67 -12.99 -44.15
CA TRP A 562 -0.25 -12.27 -45.35
C TRP A 562 0.75 -11.17 -45.01
N GLU A 563 0.46 -10.32 -44.02
CA GLU A 563 1.39 -9.24 -43.63
C GLU A 563 2.67 -9.80 -42.99
N SER A 564 2.61 -10.91 -42.27
CA SER A 564 3.80 -11.61 -41.79
C SER A 564 4.70 -12.05 -42.96
N TRP A 565 4.13 -12.74 -43.95
CA TRP A 565 4.86 -13.15 -45.14
C TRP A 565 5.38 -11.94 -45.93
N ARG A 566 4.54 -10.92 -46.14
CA ARG A 566 4.86 -9.73 -46.94
C ARG A 566 6.00 -8.93 -46.34
N ALA A 567 6.06 -8.80 -45.00
CA ALA A 567 7.13 -8.11 -44.30
C ALA A 567 8.48 -8.80 -44.52
N ASP A 568 8.52 -10.12 -44.42
CA ASP A 568 9.75 -10.91 -44.64
C ASP A 568 10.14 -10.97 -46.12
N PHE A 569 9.16 -11.17 -47.00
CA PHE A 569 9.33 -11.13 -48.45
C PHE A 569 9.93 -9.80 -48.91
N LYS A 570 9.41 -8.67 -48.42
CA LYS A 570 9.93 -7.34 -48.74
C LYS A 570 11.38 -7.17 -48.30
N LYS A 571 11.73 -7.56 -47.06
CA LYS A 571 13.11 -7.48 -46.55
C LYS A 571 14.09 -8.29 -47.41
N LYS A 572 13.70 -9.50 -47.81
CA LYS A 572 14.52 -10.37 -48.67
C LYS A 572 14.69 -9.78 -50.08
N ASN A 573 13.61 -9.26 -50.66
CA ASN A 573 13.64 -8.62 -51.96
C ASN A 573 14.52 -7.36 -51.95
N ASP A 574 14.39 -6.49 -50.94
CA ASP A 574 15.19 -5.28 -50.81
C ASP A 574 16.69 -5.60 -50.59
N ALA A 575 16.99 -6.75 -49.99
CA ALA A 575 18.35 -7.29 -49.86
C ALA A 575 18.90 -7.94 -51.14
N GLY A 576 18.10 -7.98 -52.23
CA GLY A 576 18.50 -8.56 -53.51
C GLY A 576 18.59 -10.09 -53.52
N LEU A 577 17.91 -10.78 -52.59
CA LEU A 577 17.87 -12.24 -52.54
C LEU A 577 16.91 -12.81 -53.61
N ASP A 578 17.10 -14.08 -53.98
CA ASP A 578 16.12 -14.81 -54.81
C ASP A 578 14.86 -15.09 -53.98
N VAL A 579 13.73 -14.55 -54.44
CA VAL A 579 12.43 -14.62 -53.75
C VAL A 579 11.41 -15.49 -54.50
N GLY A 580 11.86 -16.36 -55.39
CA GLY A 580 10.99 -17.23 -56.19
C GLY A 580 10.17 -18.21 -55.33
N LEU A 581 10.73 -18.72 -54.23
CA LEU A 581 10.02 -19.62 -53.32
C LEU A 581 8.95 -18.86 -52.52
N GLU A 582 9.29 -17.67 -52.02
CA GLU A 582 8.41 -16.81 -51.26
C GLU A 582 7.19 -16.39 -52.11
N LEU A 583 7.35 -16.16 -53.41
CA LEU A 583 6.23 -15.89 -54.31
C LEU A 583 5.26 -17.09 -54.44
N ILE A 584 5.77 -18.32 -54.41
CA ILE A 584 4.94 -19.54 -54.39
C ILE A 584 4.19 -19.63 -53.06
N GLU A 585 4.85 -19.34 -51.93
CA GLU A 585 4.23 -19.31 -50.61
C GLU A 585 3.11 -18.26 -50.54
N GLY A 586 3.38 -17.04 -51.00
CA GLY A 586 2.40 -15.96 -51.10
C GLY A 586 1.17 -16.38 -51.88
N ARG A 587 1.34 -16.93 -53.10
CA ARG A 587 0.21 -17.41 -53.90
C ARG A 587 -0.59 -18.50 -53.18
N ARG A 588 0.08 -19.44 -52.51
CA ARG A 588 -0.59 -20.51 -51.74
C ARG A 588 -1.43 -19.96 -50.59
N PHE A 589 -1.02 -18.87 -49.93
CA PHE A 589 -1.85 -18.24 -48.91
C PHE A 589 -3.15 -17.68 -49.50
N VAL A 590 -3.10 -17.07 -50.70
CA VAL A 590 -4.30 -16.59 -51.39
C VAL A 590 -5.17 -17.77 -51.86
N GLU A 591 -4.58 -18.80 -52.45
CA GLU A 591 -5.29 -20.03 -52.86
C GLU A 591 -5.98 -20.72 -51.67
N HIS A 592 -5.31 -20.75 -50.51
CA HIS A 592 -5.90 -21.28 -49.29
C HIS A 592 -7.10 -20.43 -48.84
N ALA A 593 -6.95 -19.10 -48.84
CA ALA A 593 -8.04 -18.18 -48.52
C ALA A 593 -9.24 -18.33 -49.48
N VAL A 594 -9.03 -18.60 -50.77
CA VAL A 594 -10.12 -18.93 -51.73
C VAL A 594 -10.96 -20.10 -51.22
N GLY A 595 -10.33 -21.13 -50.65
CA GLY A 595 -11.01 -22.30 -50.11
C GLY A 595 -11.81 -22.05 -48.82
N LEU A 596 -11.51 -20.96 -48.10
CA LEU A 596 -12.18 -20.58 -46.86
C LEU A 596 -13.36 -19.63 -47.06
N ASN A 597 -13.55 -19.11 -48.28
CA ASN A 597 -14.54 -18.07 -48.58
C ASN A 597 -15.55 -18.52 -49.65
N GLU A 598 -16.73 -17.88 -49.65
CA GLU A 598 -17.77 -18.03 -50.66
C GLU A 598 -18.15 -16.66 -51.26
N GLY A 599 -18.97 -16.65 -52.32
CA GLY A 599 -19.55 -15.43 -52.90
C GLY A 599 -18.51 -14.39 -53.35
N GLU A 600 -18.71 -13.13 -52.95
CA GLU A 600 -17.86 -12.00 -53.34
C GLU A 600 -16.41 -12.16 -52.87
N GLY A 601 -16.19 -12.67 -51.64
CA GLY A 601 -14.86 -12.85 -51.08
C GLY A 601 -14.05 -13.87 -51.87
N ARG A 602 -14.67 -14.99 -52.24
CA ARG A 602 -14.06 -16.00 -53.11
C ARG A 602 -13.69 -15.42 -54.47
N ALA A 603 -14.62 -14.73 -55.13
CA ALA A 603 -14.39 -14.13 -56.44
C ALA A 603 -13.29 -13.05 -56.41
N ALA A 604 -13.15 -12.30 -55.31
CA ALA A 604 -12.08 -11.31 -55.14
C ALA A 604 -10.70 -11.97 -55.03
N LEU A 605 -10.59 -13.04 -54.23
CA LEU A 605 -9.35 -13.78 -54.07
C LEU A 605 -8.98 -14.57 -55.35
N GLU A 606 -9.96 -15.13 -56.06
CA GLU A 606 -9.75 -15.80 -57.36
C GLU A 606 -9.14 -14.83 -58.40
N ARG A 607 -9.60 -13.58 -58.47
CA ARG A 607 -8.99 -12.55 -59.32
C ARG A 607 -7.53 -12.28 -58.97
N VAL A 608 -7.19 -12.24 -57.68
CA VAL A 608 -5.79 -12.08 -57.23
C VAL A 608 -4.95 -13.27 -57.67
N VAL A 609 -5.45 -14.51 -57.49
CA VAL A 609 -4.74 -15.73 -57.93
C VAL A 609 -4.55 -15.75 -59.45
N GLU A 610 -5.59 -15.43 -60.22
CA GLU A 610 -5.51 -15.34 -61.68
C GLU A 610 -4.47 -14.30 -62.11
N ARG A 611 -4.49 -13.12 -61.49
CA ARG A 611 -3.54 -12.04 -61.80
C ARG A 611 -2.10 -12.44 -61.44
N MET A 612 -1.87 -13.01 -60.26
CA MET A 612 -0.55 -13.54 -59.86
C MET A 612 -0.06 -14.63 -60.81
N THR A 613 -0.97 -15.45 -61.36
CA THR A 613 -0.61 -16.52 -62.32
C THR A 613 -0.26 -15.97 -63.70
N SER A 614 -0.83 -14.82 -64.08
CA SER A 614 -0.57 -14.17 -65.37
C SER A 614 0.74 -13.37 -65.44
N LEU A 615 1.38 -13.08 -64.29
CA LEU A 615 2.57 -12.25 -64.17
C LEU A 615 3.82 -13.08 -63.88
N GLN A 616 5.01 -12.56 -64.23
CA GLN A 616 6.30 -13.21 -63.94
C GLN A 616 7.37 -12.19 -63.53
N GLY A 617 8.44 -12.68 -62.89
CA GLY A 617 9.61 -11.87 -62.55
C GLY A 617 9.28 -10.62 -61.74
N ALA A 618 9.88 -9.49 -62.12
CA ALA A 618 9.71 -8.21 -61.42
C ALA A 618 8.27 -7.70 -61.39
N GLU A 619 7.46 -8.01 -62.42
CA GLU A 619 6.05 -7.60 -62.48
C GLU A 619 5.21 -8.34 -61.42
N LEU A 620 5.49 -9.64 -61.21
CA LEU A 620 4.83 -10.43 -60.17
C LEU A 620 5.23 -9.94 -58.77
N THR A 621 6.52 -9.68 -58.54
CA THR A 621 7.00 -9.11 -57.26
C THR A 621 6.34 -7.77 -56.95
N ALA A 622 6.28 -6.86 -57.93
CA ALA A 622 5.63 -5.57 -57.77
C ALA A 622 4.13 -5.72 -57.49
N TYR A 623 3.44 -6.64 -58.17
CA TYR A 623 2.04 -6.93 -57.93
C TYR A 623 1.78 -7.52 -56.54
N ALA A 624 2.58 -8.47 -56.11
CA ALA A 624 2.44 -9.10 -54.80
C ALA A 624 2.64 -8.12 -53.62
N LEU A 625 3.43 -7.06 -53.82
CA LEU A 625 3.61 -5.96 -52.86
C LEU A 625 2.58 -4.83 -53.02
N SER A 626 1.75 -4.86 -54.06
CA SER A 626 0.76 -3.83 -54.35
C SER A 626 -0.44 -3.88 -53.40
N ASP A 627 -1.27 -2.84 -53.43
CA ASP A 627 -2.43 -2.73 -52.55
C ASP A 627 -3.56 -3.72 -52.87
N GLU A 628 -3.69 -4.21 -54.11
CA GLU A 628 -4.83 -5.08 -54.48
C GLU A 628 -4.80 -6.43 -53.75
N PRO A 629 -3.71 -7.25 -53.80
CA PRO A 629 -3.62 -8.49 -53.03
C PRO A 629 -3.67 -8.23 -51.52
N ARG A 630 -3.05 -7.14 -51.06
CA ARG A 630 -3.03 -6.75 -49.65
C ARG A 630 -4.43 -6.47 -49.10
N GLN A 631 -5.25 -5.70 -49.82
CA GLN A 631 -6.62 -5.39 -49.41
C GLN A 631 -7.53 -6.61 -49.45
N ALA A 632 -7.38 -7.48 -50.46
CA ALA A 632 -8.14 -8.72 -50.55
C ALA A 632 -7.83 -9.66 -49.37
N MET A 633 -6.55 -9.84 -49.04
CA MET A 633 -6.12 -10.68 -47.92
C MET A 633 -6.46 -10.07 -46.56
N ALA A 634 -6.37 -8.76 -46.39
CA ALA A 634 -6.79 -8.11 -45.14
C ALA A 634 -8.29 -8.31 -44.83
N ARG A 635 -9.12 -8.44 -45.87
CA ARG A 635 -10.57 -8.60 -45.74
C ARG A 635 -11.03 -10.05 -45.69
N TYR A 636 -10.43 -10.92 -46.50
CA TYR A 636 -10.90 -12.30 -46.73
C TYR A 636 -9.85 -13.37 -46.40
N GLY A 637 -8.65 -12.97 -45.97
CA GLY A 637 -7.60 -13.90 -45.56
C GLY A 637 -7.90 -14.63 -44.26
N GLU A 638 -7.17 -15.72 -44.02
CA GLU A 638 -7.28 -16.50 -42.79
C GLU A 638 -6.81 -15.69 -41.57
N ARG A 639 -7.55 -15.76 -40.45
CA ARG A 639 -7.16 -15.22 -39.15
C ARG A 639 -6.64 -16.34 -38.25
N GLN A 640 -5.33 -16.58 -38.26
CA GLN A 640 -4.73 -17.66 -37.45
C GLN A 640 -4.63 -17.29 -35.97
N TYR A 641 -4.90 -18.26 -35.09
CA TYR A 641 -4.87 -18.09 -33.63
C TYR A 641 -5.77 -16.95 -33.13
N LEU A 642 -6.95 -16.79 -33.78
CA LEU A 642 -7.93 -15.78 -33.42
C LEU A 642 -8.29 -15.88 -31.93
N SER A 643 -7.82 -14.89 -31.18
CA SER A 643 -8.05 -14.74 -29.75
C SER A 643 -9.08 -13.62 -29.57
N ARG A 644 -10.06 -13.85 -28.69
CA ARG A 644 -11.06 -12.86 -28.27
C ARG A 644 -10.81 -12.50 -26.82
N TYR A 645 -10.96 -11.21 -26.48
CA TYR A 645 -10.92 -10.78 -25.09
C TYR A 645 -11.96 -11.54 -24.25
N GLY A 646 -11.60 -11.94 -23.02
CA GLY A 646 -12.39 -12.86 -22.21
C GLY A 646 -13.71 -12.30 -21.68
N CYS A 647 -13.98 -11.01 -21.88
CA CYS A 647 -15.16 -10.32 -21.40
C CYS A 647 -15.78 -9.46 -22.51
N ASP A 648 -17.10 -9.57 -22.70
CA ASP A 648 -17.85 -8.63 -23.53
C ASP A 648 -18.16 -7.38 -22.70
N LEU A 649 -17.62 -6.24 -23.11
CA LEU A 649 -17.77 -4.95 -22.46
C LEU A 649 -19.02 -4.23 -22.99
N GLU A 650 -19.58 -3.32 -22.20
CA GLU A 650 -20.76 -2.53 -22.59
C GLU A 650 -20.49 -1.02 -22.60
N VAL A 651 -21.17 -0.30 -23.50
CA VAL A 651 -21.24 1.17 -23.48
C VAL A 651 -22.70 1.62 -23.60
N TYR A 652 -23.12 2.49 -22.68
CA TYR A 652 -24.35 3.26 -22.82
C TYR A 652 -24.11 4.43 -23.77
N VAL A 653 -24.88 4.49 -24.86
CA VAL A 653 -24.84 5.61 -25.80
C VAL A 653 -26.14 6.37 -25.65
N ASP A 654 -26.14 7.43 -24.85
CA ASP A 654 -27.32 8.27 -24.64
C ASP A 654 -27.50 9.28 -25.79
N ARG A 655 -28.66 9.93 -25.85
CA ARG A 655 -28.86 11.13 -26.68
C ARG A 655 -28.07 12.33 -26.12
N THR A 656 -27.80 13.33 -26.97
CA THR A 656 -26.95 14.50 -26.65
C THR A 656 -27.36 15.25 -25.37
N ALA A 657 -28.65 15.29 -25.02
CA ALA A 657 -29.14 15.97 -23.81
C ALA A 657 -28.54 15.43 -22.50
N ALA A 658 -28.09 14.18 -22.49
CA ALA A 658 -27.33 13.59 -21.38
C ALA A 658 -26.06 14.39 -21.07
N ARG A 659 -25.35 14.85 -22.11
CA ARG A 659 -24.09 15.59 -22.02
C ARG A 659 -24.26 17.11 -22.09
N TYR A 660 -25.25 17.59 -22.83
CA TYR A 660 -25.48 19.02 -23.06
C TYR A 660 -26.95 19.38 -22.90
N SER A 661 -27.27 20.09 -21.82
CA SER A 661 -28.60 20.66 -21.59
C SER A 661 -28.55 21.78 -20.55
N ALA A 662 -29.46 22.75 -20.67
CA ALA A 662 -29.72 23.77 -19.66
C ALA A 662 -31.06 23.51 -18.95
N TRP A 663 -31.04 23.43 -17.63
CA TRP A 663 -32.20 23.06 -16.80
C TRP A 663 -32.79 24.27 -16.07
N PHE A 664 -34.11 24.41 -16.15
CA PHE A 664 -34.90 25.40 -15.42
C PHE A 664 -35.81 24.68 -14.43
N GLU A 665 -35.65 24.92 -13.13
CA GLU A 665 -36.53 24.34 -12.10
C GLU A 665 -37.58 25.36 -11.64
N ILE A 666 -38.85 24.93 -11.61
CA ILE A 666 -39.98 25.73 -11.12
C ILE A 666 -41.00 24.86 -10.40
N PHE A 667 -41.72 25.46 -9.45
CA PHE A 667 -42.89 24.84 -8.83
C PHE A 667 -44.15 25.20 -9.63
N PRO A 668 -44.89 24.24 -10.22
CA PRO A 668 -46.10 24.53 -11.00
C PRO A 668 -47.14 25.35 -10.23
N ARG A 669 -47.30 25.08 -8.93
CA ARG A 669 -48.22 25.81 -8.04
C ARG A 669 -47.87 27.29 -7.85
N SER A 670 -46.69 27.72 -8.28
CA SER A 670 -46.18 29.09 -8.19
C SER A 670 -46.08 29.81 -9.55
N ALA A 671 -46.52 29.16 -10.63
CA ALA A 671 -46.46 29.72 -11.97
C ALA A 671 -47.58 30.73 -12.30
N SER A 672 -48.58 30.89 -11.41
CA SER A 672 -49.70 31.82 -11.66
C SER A 672 -49.20 33.27 -11.72
N PRO A 673 -49.56 34.05 -12.75
CA PRO A 673 -49.35 35.49 -12.78
C PRO A 673 -50.26 36.24 -11.81
N ASP A 674 -51.35 35.59 -11.35
CA ASP A 674 -52.28 36.12 -10.36
C ASP A 674 -51.88 35.63 -8.95
N PRO A 675 -51.44 36.52 -8.04
CA PRO A 675 -50.99 36.16 -6.69
C PRO A 675 -52.10 35.69 -5.76
N SER A 676 -53.37 35.76 -6.18
CA SER A 676 -54.52 35.34 -5.37
C SER A 676 -54.88 33.85 -5.51
N ARG A 677 -54.23 33.13 -6.43
CA ARG A 677 -54.50 31.70 -6.68
C ARG A 677 -53.22 30.90 -6.94
N PRO A 678 -53.22 29.58 -6.67
CA PRO A 678 -52.15 28.70 -7.12
C PRO A 678 -52.05 28.65 -8.65
N GLY A 679 -50.86 28.32 -9.14
CA GLY A 679 -50.58 28.03 -10.54
C GLY A 679 -51.07 26.65 -10.98
N THR A 680 -51.34 26.54 -12.27
CA THR A 680 -51.79 25.33 -12.96
C THR A 680 -50.84 24.95 -14.10
N PHE A 681 -51.01 23.78 -14.71
CA PHE A 681 -50.26 23.40 -15.92
C PHE A 681 -50.46 24.36 -17.10
N ASP A 682 -51.64 25.00 -17.22
CA ASP A 682 -51.89 26.00 -18.27
C ASP A 682 -51.10 27.30 -17.98
N ASP A 683 -50.92 27.69 -16.72
CA ASP A 683 -50.05 28.81 -16.34
C ASP A 683 -48.58 28.53 -16.66
N VAL A 684 -48.10 27.31 -16.37
CA VAL A 684 -46.75 26.88 -16.76
C VAL A 684 -46.59 26.90 -18.28
N SER A 685 -47.61 26.47 -19.03
CA SER A 685 -47.59 26.50 -20.50
C SER A 685 -47.39 27.92 -21.03
N ASN A 686 -47.98 28.92 -20.38
CA ASN A 686 -47.80 30.34 -20.75
C ASN A 686 -46.37 30.86 -20.50
N MET A 687 -45.59 30.21 -19.64
CA MET A 687 -44.18 30.57 -19.37
C MET A 687 -43.20 29.95 -20.37
N LEU A 688 -43.59 28.95 -21.16
CA LEU A 688 -42.70 28.24 -22.08
C LEU A 688 -41.98 29.17 -23.09
N PRO A 689 -42.61 30.20 -23.68
CA PRO A 689 -41.92 31.14 -24.56
C PRO A 689 -40.80 31.91 -23.85
N PHE A 690 -41.01 32.31 -22.60
CA PHE A 690 -40.02 33.00 -21.78
C PHE A 690 -38.84 32.09 -21.43
N ILE A 691 -39.14 30.87 -20.96
CA ILE A 691 -38.13 29.86 -20.60
C ILE A 691 -37.29 29.48 -21.83
N ARG A 692 -37.94 29.24 -22.98
CA ARG A 692 -37.23 28.95 -24.22
C ARG A 692 -36.43 30.15 -24.74
N GLY A 693 -36.96 31.36 -24.57
CA GLY A 693 -36.28 32.61 -24.92
C GLY A 693 -34.94 32.77 -24.21
N MET A 694 -34.85 32.32 -22.95
CA MET A 694 -33.60 32.27 -22.18
C MET A 694 -32.64 31.13 -22.60
N GLY A 695 -33.06 30.23 -23.50
CA GLY A 695 -32.24 29.15 -24.02
C GLY A 695 -32.17 27.90 -23.14
N PHE A 696 -33.19 27.65 -22.32
CA PHE A 696 -33.31 26.38 -21.57
C PHE A 696 -33.89 25.25 -22.44
N ASP A 697 -33.47 24.02 -22.13
CA ASP A 697 -33.84 22.81 -22.85
C ASP A 697 -34.70 21.87 -21.99
N VAL A 698 -34.54 21.91 -20.66
CA VAL A 698 -35.24 21.05 -19.72
C VAL A 698 -35.98 21.89 -18.69
N LEU A 699 -37.27 21.62 -18.51
CA LEU A 699 -38.12 22.18 -17.47
C LEU A 699 -38.36 21.11 -16.39
N TYR A 700 -37.78 21.34 -15.21
CA TYR A 700 -37.82 20.41 -14.09
C TYR A 700 -38.88 20.83 -13.06
N PHE A 701 -39.73 19.89 -12.66
CA PHE A 701 -40.71 20.07 -11.59
C PHE A 701 -40.38 19.21 -10.37
N PRO A 702 -40.50 19.78 -9.15
CA PRO A 702 -40.74 18.98 -7.94
C PRO A 702 -41.96 18.06 -8.13
N PRO A 703 -42.20 17.10 -7.21
CA PRO A 703 -43.31 16.16 -7.37
C PRO A 703 -44.65 16.85 -7.64
N ILE A 704 -45.38 16.35 -8.64
CA ILE A 704 -46.66 16.93 -9.13
C ILE A 704 -47.88 16.17 -8.60
N HIS A 705 -47.68 15.34 -7.57
CA HIS A 705 -48.63 14.38 -7.06
C HIS A 705 -49.42 14.93 -5.86
N PRO A 706 -50.59 14.36 -5.52
CA PRO A 706 -51.37 14.78 -4.36
C PRO A 706 -50.53 14.83 -3.07
N ILE A 707 -50.65 15.91 -2.30
CA ILE A 707 -49.86 16.13 -1.07
C ILE A 707 -50.64 15.71 0.18
N GLY A 708 -49.98 14.93 1.05
CA GLY A 708 -50.53 14.47 2.34
C GLY A 708 -51.02 15.59 3.26
N ARG A 709 -51.99 15.27 4.12
CA ARG A 709 -52.58 16.18 5.12
C ARG A 709 -52.12 15.84 6.53
N SER A 710 -51.89 14.57 6.83
CA SER A 710 -51.34 14.09 8.09
C SER A 710 -49.90 14.58 8.28
N PHE A 711 -49.64 15.23 9.42
CA PHE A 711 -48.33 15.80 9.78
C PHE A 711 -47.76 16.79 8.73
N ARG A 712 -48.63 17.37 7.88
CA ARG A 712 -48.26 18.34 6.85
C ARG A 712 -47.43 19.47 7.47
N LYS A 713 -46.35 19.85 6.80
CA LYS A 713 -45.55 21.01 7.19
C LYS A 713 -46.15 22.31 6.67
N GLY A 714 -46.11 23.35 7.50
CA GLY A 714 -46.50 24.71 7.13
C GLY A 714 -45.29 25.56 6.69
N ARG A 715 -45.53 26.86 6.49
CA ARG A 715 -44.50 27.83 6.08
C ARG A 715 -43.22 27.74 6.91
N ASN A 716 -42.07 27.94 6.26
CA ASN A 716 -40.76 27.87 6.91
C ASN A 716 -40.52 26.56 7.69
N ASN A 717 -41.00 25.42 7.17
CA ASN A 717 -40.77 24.08 7.73
C ASN A 717 -41.37 23.89 9.14
N THR A 718 -42.43 24.63 9.50
CA THR A 718 -43.13 24.46 10.79
C THR A 718 -43.94 23.16 10.84
N LEU A 719 -44.08 22.59 12.04
CA LEU A 719 -44.91 21.40 12.29
C LEU A 719 -46.40 21.69 12.46
N ASN A 720 -46.78 22.97 12.52
CA ASN A 720 -48.17 23.41 12.69
C ASN A 720 -48.62 24.15 11.40
N PRO A 721 -49.21 23.45 10.43
CA PRO A 721 -49.65 24.08 9.19
C PRO A 721 -50.90 24.94 9.40
N GLY A 722 -50.97 26.09 8.73
CA GLY A 722 -52.21 26.86 8.61
C GLY A 722 -53.24 26.14 7.71
N PRO A 723 -54.53 26.53 7.76
CA PRO A 723 -55.59 25.88 6.98
C PRO A 723 -55.40 25.96 5.46
N ASN A 724 -54.63 26.95 4.99
CA ASN A 724 -54.36 27.19 3.57
C ASN A 724 -52.91 26.87 3.18
N ASP A 725 -52.11 26.27 4.08
CA ASP A 725 -50.73 25.92 3.73
C ASP A 725 -50.72 24.73 2.75
N PRO A 726 -50.01 24.86 1.61
CA PRO A 726 -50.07 23.88 0.54
C PRO A 726 -49.29 22.59 0.86
N GLY A 727 -48.45 22.61 1.91
CA GLY A 727 -47.58 21.48 2.27
C GLY A 727 -46.36 21.37 1.36
N VAL A 728 -45.65 20.24 1.50
CA VAL A 728 -44.41 19.96 0.78
C VAL A 728 -44.71 18.99 -0.38
N PRO A 729 -44.35 19.31 -1.64
CA PRO A 729 -44.58 18.40 -2.77
C PRO A 729 -44.01 16.98 -2.58
N TYR A 730 -42.88 16.87 -1.90
CA TYR A 730 -42.23 15.60 -1.56
C TYR A 730 -43.01 14.72 -0.56
N ALA A 731 -44.06 15.23 0.09
CA ALA A 731 -44.98 14.46 0.92
C ALA A 731 -46.08 13.79 0.07
N ILE A 732 -45.65 12.93 -0.86
CA ILE A 732 -46.45 12.32 -1.92
C ILE A 732 -47.50 11.38 -1.33
N GLY A 733 -48.75 11.56 -1.73
CA GLY A 733 -49.86 10.68 -1.44
C GLY A 733 -50.94 11.33 -0.60
N ALA A 734 -52.18 11.21 -1.04
CA ALA A 734 -53.36 11.58 -0.27
C ALA A 734 -54.52 10.63 -0.64
N SER A 735 -55.73 10.92 -0.16
CA SER A 735 -56.94 10.18 -0.57
C SER A 735 -57.21 10.22 -2.08
N GLU A 736 -56.70 11.26 -2.75
CA GLU A 736 -56.90 11.52 -4.17
C GLU A 736 -55.97 10.70 -5.08
N GLY A 737 -54.86 10.16 -4.56
CA GLY A 737 -53.89 9.42 -5.38
C GLY A 737 -52.48 9.37 -4.80
N GLY A 738 -51.58 8.74 -5.55
CA GLY A 738 -50.17 8.53 -5.23
C GLY A 738 -49.22 8.98 -6.36
N HIS A 739 -48.13 8.24 -6.56
CA HIS A 739 -47.04 8.59 -7.49
C HIS A 739 -47.42 8.56 -8.99
N ALA A 740 -48.57 7.97 -9.34
CA ALA A 740 -49.08 7.90 -10.70
C ALA A 740 -50.33 8.78 -10.88
N ASP A 741 -50.53 9.75 -9.99
CA ASP A 741 -51.66 10.69 -10.01
C ASP A 741 -51.16 12.14 -10.01
N ILE A 742 -52.04 13.07 -10.35
CA ILE A 742 -51.76 14.51 -10.42
C ILE A 742 -52.46 15.21 -9.26
N ASP A 743 -51.78 16.15 -8.61
CA ASP A 743 -52.38 16.99 -7.58
C ASP A 743 -53.52 17.85 -8.17
N PRO A 744 -54.76 17.74 -7.68
CA PRO A 744 -55.89 18.51 -8.19
C PRO A 744 -55.70 20.04 -8.11
N MET A 745 -54.79 20.53 -7.26
CA MET A 745 -54.45 21.95 -7.16
C MET A 745 -53.83 22.51 -8.44
N ILE A 746 -53.06 21.70 -9.17
CA ILE A 746 -52.29 22.15 -10.34
C ILE A 746 -52.88 21.68 -11.68
N GLY A 747 -53.81 20.71 -11.65
CA GLY A 747 -54.59 20.32 -12.82
C GLY A 747 -54.98 18.84 -12.85
N ASP A 748 -55.11 18.31 -14.07
CA ASP A 748 -55.44 16.92 -14.37
C ASP A 748 -54.54 16.37 -15.51
N PHE A 749 -54.76 15.12 -15.91
CA PHE A 749 -53.99 14.47 -16.99
C PHE A 749 -54.17 15.14 -18.35
N GLU A 750 -55.34 15.72 -18.65
CA GLU A 750 -55.52 16.45 -19.91
C GLU A 750 -54.67 17.72 -19.93
N GLY A 751 -54.66 18.47 -18.82
CA GLY A 751 -53.78 19.63 -18.63
C GLY A 751 -52.31 19.26 -18.73
N PHE A 752 -51.89 18.16 -18.10
CA PHE A 752 -50.51 17.70 -18.17
C PHE A 752 -50.11 17.32 -19.61
N ARG A 753 -50.93 16.56 -20.33
CA ARG A 753 -50.67 16.19 -21.74
C ARG A 753 -50.61 17.41 -22.65
N ARG A 754 -51.44 18.43 -22.40
CA ARG A 754 -51.35 19.72 -23.12
C ARG A 754 -50.00 20.39 -22.85
N LEU A 755 -49.57 20.47 -21.60
CA LEU A 755 -48.27 21.04 -21.22
C LEU A 755 -47.10 20.28 -21.88
N VAL A 756 -47.07 18.94 -21.80
CA VAL A 756 -46.05 18.11 -22.46
C VAL A 756 -45.98 18.40 -23.96
N LYS A 757 -47.14 18.47 -24.62
CA LYS A 757 -47.23 18.77 -26.05
C LYS A 757 -46.69 20.16 -26.38
N GLU A 758 -47.09 21.19 -25.63
CA GLU A 758 -46.64 22.56 -25.88
C GLU A 758 -45.15 22.74 -25.53
N ALA A 759 -44.65 22.14 -24.45
CA ALA A 759 -43.23 22.11 -24.13
C ALA A 759 -42.41 21.54 -25.30
N ARG A 760 -42.84 20.40 -25.85
CA ARG A 760 -42.21 19.77 -27.01
C ARG A 760 -42.22 20.68 -28.25
N ARG A 761 -43.29 21.44 -28.49
CA ARG A 761 -43.36 22.42 -29.61
C ARG A 761 -42.35 23.56 -29.44
N HIS A 762 -42.04 23.94 -28.20
CA HIS A 762 -41.00 24.90 -27.87
C HIS A 762 -39.59 24.30 -27.80
N GLY A 763 -39.44 22.98 -27.99
CA GLY A 763 -38.16 22.29 -27.84
C GLY A 763 -37.70 22.17 -26.38
N ILE A 764 -38.64 22.17 -25.43
CA ILE A 764 -38.40 21.96 -24.01
C ILE A 764 -38.87 20.54 -23.63
N GLU A 765 -38.02 19.82 -22.91
CA GLU A 765 -38.35 18.54 -22.31
C GLU A 765 -38.76 18.70 -20.86
N ILE A 766 -39.73 17.90 -20.41
CA ILE A 766 -40.15 17.89 -19.01
C ILE A 766 -39.34 16.86 -18.24
N ALA A 767 -38.77 17.29 -17.12
CA ALA A 767 -38.18 16.42 -16.11
C ALA A 767 -39.07 16.38 -14.87
N LEU A 768 -39.41 15.18 -14.41
CA LEU A 768 -40.16 15.01 -13.16
C LEU A 768 -39.25 14.54 -12.04
N ASP A 769 -39.51 15.04 -10.84
CA ASP A 769 -38.96 14.47 -9.64
C ASP A 769 -39.52 13.06 -9.39
N PHE A 770 -38.65 12.11 -9.07
CA PHE A 770 -39.00 10.78 -8.63
C PHE A 770 -38.48 10.53 -7.22
N ALA A 771 -39.31 10.82 -6.22
CA ALA A 771 -39.01 10.60 -4.82
C ALA A 771 -39.65 9.31 -4.30
N VAL A 772 -38.81 8.32 -3.98
CA VAL A 772 -39.29 7.04 -3.44
C VAL A 772 -39.55 7.13 -1.93
N GLN A 773 -40.73 7.67 -1.59
CA GLN A 773 -41.23 7.86 -0.23
C GLN A 773 -42.74 8.13 -0.25
N CYS A 774 -43.42 8.04 0.88
CA CYS A 774 -44.87 8.26 0.96
C CYS A 774 -45.22 9.19 2.11
N SER A 775 -46.25 10.00 1.95
CA SER A 775 -46.94 10.59 3.10
C SER A 775 -47.67 9.49 3.89
N PRO A 776 -48.03 9.72 5.17
CA PRO A 776 -48.87 8.80 5.94
C PRO A 776 -50.27 8.56 5.34
N ASP A 777 -50.72 9.42 4.42
CA ASP A 777 -52.02 9.32 3.76
C ASP A 777 -51.94 8.60 2.40
N HIS A 778 -50.75 8.21 1.94
CA HIS A 778 -50.57 7.56 0.64
C HIS A 778 -51.37 6.25 0.55
N PRO A 779 -52.06 5.95 -0.58
CA PRO A 779 -52.89 4.73 -0.71
C PRO A 779 -52.15 3.42 -0.41
N TRP A 780 -50.84 3.36 -0.72
CA TRP A 780 -49.98 2.21 -0.39
C TRP A 780 -49.88 1.90 1.11
N ILE A 781 -50.06 2.87 2.01
CA ILE A 781 -50.03 2.62 3.46
C ILE A 781 -51.12 1.62 3.87
N LYS A 782 -52.29 1.70 3.22
CA LYS A 782 -53.43 0.81 3.47
C LYS A 782 -53.41 -0.44 2.59
N SER A 783 -53.08 -0.28 1.31
CA SER A 783 -53.14 -1.37 0.32
C SER A 783 -51.93 -2.31 0.38
N HIS A 784 -50.77 -1.80 0.80
CA HIS A 784 -49.51 -2.53 0.88
C HIS A 784 -48.77 -2.23 2.21
N PRO A 785 -49.36 -2.53 3.38
CA PRO A 785 -48.74 -2.23 4.67
C PRO A 785 -47.37 -2.90 4.83
N GLN A 786 -47.15 -4.06 4.20
CA GLN A 786 -45.88 -4.79 4.21
C GLN A 786 -44.72 -4.02 3.55
N TRP A 787 -45.01 -3.00 2.74
CA TRP A 787 -43.99 -2.15 2.14
C TRP A 787 -43.36 -1.16 3.11
N PHE A 788 -43.82 -1.06 4.35
CA PHE A 788 -43.37 -0.08 5.33
C PHE A 788 -42.87 -0.71 6.62
N TYR A 789 -42.02 0.03 7.34
CA TYR A 789 -41.50 -0.41 8.64
C TYR A 789 -42.43 0.04 9.77
N TRP A 790 -43.27 -0.89 10.23
CA TRP A 790 -44.12 -0.71 11.39
C TRP A 790 -43.34 -0.97 12.69
N ARG A 791 -43.50 -0.07 13.65
CA ARG A 791 -42.99 -0.22 15.01
C ARG A 791 -43.90 -1.17 15.81
N PRO A 792 -43.41 -1.75 16.92
CA PRO A 792 -44.21 -2.66 17.74
C PRO A 792 -45.51 -2.05 18.29
N ASP A 793 -45.61 -0.73 18.39
CA ASP A 793 -46.80 0.00 18.83
C ASP A 793 -47.80 0.30 17.69
N GLY A 794 -47.53 -0.18 16.47
CA GLY A 794 -48.39 0.03 15.30
C GLY A 794 -48.18 1.37 14.59
N THR A 795 -47.17 2.16 14.97
CA THR A 795 -46.81 3.41 14.25
C THR A 795 -45.74 3.17 13.19
N ILE A 796 -45.68 4.01 12.14
CA ILE A 796 -44.60 3.97 11.14
C ILE A 796 -43.52 4.99 11.51
N ARG A 797 -42.25 4.60 11.42
CA ARG A 797 -41.14 5.56 11.61
C ARG A 797 -41.09 6.54 10.43
N TYR A 798 -41.18 7.83 10.71
CA TYR A 798 -40.99 8.89 9.72
C TYR A 798 -39.55 8.93 9.18
N ALA A 799 -39.35 9.49 7.99
CA ALA A 799 -38.04 9.51 7.33
C ALA A 799 -37.09 10.54 7.96
N GLU A 800 -35.79 10.23 7.97
CA GLU A 800 -34.74 11.10 8.50
C GLU A 800 -33.52 11.05 7.56
N ASN A 801 -32.90 12.21 7.33
CA ASN A 801 -31.55 12.32 6.75
C ASN A 801 -30.72 13.22 7.70
N PRO A 802 -30.13 12.65 8.77
CA PRO A 802 -29.60 13.43 9.88
C PRO A 802 -28.67 14.58 9.43
N PRO A 803 -28.88 15.81 9.95
CA PRO A 803 -29.79 16.19 11.03
C PRO A 803 -31.25 16.49 10.58
N LYS A 804 -31.60 16.41 9.29
CA LYS A 804 -32.94 16.71 8.77
C LYS A 804 -33.96 15.63 9.19
N LYS A 805 -35.13 16.08 9.65
CA LYS A 805 -36.29 15.24 10.01
C LYS A 805 -37.48 15.55 9.10
N TYR A 806 -38.14 14.51 8.63
CA TYR A 806 -39.27 14.62 7.70
C TYR A 806 -40.50 13.89 8.28
N GLN A 807 -41.16 14.55 9.23
CA GLN A 807 -42.32 14.01 9.94
C GLN A 807 -43.56 13.76 9.05
N ASP A 808 -43.59 14.43 7.91
CA ASP A 808 -44.62 14.38 6.87
C ASP A 808 -44.46 13.20 5.89
N ILE A 809 -43.40 12.40 6.00
CA ILE A 809 -43.13 11.27 5.11
C ILE A 809 -42.59 10.03 5.85
N VAL A 810 -42.80 8.87 5.22
CA VAL A 810 -42.31 7.56 5.64
C VAL A 810 -41.56 6.89 4.48
N ASN A 811 -40.57 6.07 4.84
CA ASN A 811 -39.77 5.32 3.87
C ASN A 811 -40.38 3.94 3.59
N VAL A 812 -40.23 3.49 2.35
CA VAL A 812 -40.54 2.10 1.95
C VAL A 812 -39.40 1.14 2.29
N SER A 813 -39.73 -0.14 2.43
CA SER A 813 -38.82 -1.27 2.65
C SER A 813 -38.60 -2.00 1.33
N PHE A 814 -37.36 -2.01 0.80
CA PHE A 814 -37.05 -2.59 -0.51
C PHE A 814 -36.89 -4.12 -0.53
N TYR A 815 -36.82 -4.73 0.65
CA TYR A 815 -36.59 -6.16 0.84
C TYR A 815 -37.66 -6.72 1.79
N ARG A 816 -37.47 -7.97 2.25
CA ARG A 816 -38.48 -8.73 3.02
C ARG A 816 -39.72 -8.98 2.16
N GLU A 817 -40.90 -8.85 2.73
CA GLU A 817 -42.20 -9.09 2.10
C GLU A 817 -42.55 -8.10 0.98
N SER A 818 -41.75 -7.04 0.79
CA SER A 818 -41.95 -6.09 -0.32
C SER A 818 -41.30 -6.54 -1.63
N TYR A 819 -40.34 -7.45 -1.60
CA TYR A 819 -39.61 -7.88 -2.80
C TYR A 819 -40.28 -9.11 -3.43
N PRO A 820 -40.51 -9.13 -4.77
CA PRO A 820 -40.13 -8.12 -5.77
C PRO A 820 -41.20 -7.05 -6.05
N ASP A 821 -42.39 -7.14 -5.46
CA ASP A 821 -43.57 -6.35 -5.86
C ASP A 821 -43.37 -4.83 -5.81
N LEU A 822 -42.71 -4.31 -4.77
CA LEU A 822 -42.40 -2.88 -4.67
C LEU A 822 -41.46 -2.42 -5.80
N TRP A 823 -40.51 -3.28 -6.21
CA TRP A 823 -39.58 -2.93 -7.29
C TRP A 823 -40.34 -2.78 -8.61
N TYR A 824 -41.26 -3.70 -8.89
CA TYR A 824 -42.15 -3.61 -10.06
C TYR A 824 -43.06 -2.38 -9.99
N ALA A 825 -43.67 -2.09 -8.85
CA ALA A 825 -44.54 -0.93 -8.69
C ALA A 825 -43.81 0.40 -8.94
N LEU A 826 -42.59 0.55 -8.40
CA LEU A 826 -41.78 1.75 -8.60
C LEU A 826 -41.32 1.92 -10.05
N ARG A 827 -40.93 0.82 -10.71
CA ARG A 827 -40.64 0.84 -12.15
C ARG A 827 -41.88 1.23 -12.96
N ASP A 828 -43.03 0.63 -12.67
CA ASP A 828 -44.26 0.84 -13.43
C ASP A 828 -44.74 2.29 -13.33
N VAL A 829 -44.48 2.98 -12.21
CA VAL A 829 -44.65 4.45 -12.10
C VAL A 829 -43.79 5.19 -13.12
N VAL A 830 -42.50 4.85 -13.24
CA VAL A 830 -41.59 5.50 -14.20
C VAL A 830 -42.03 5.23 -15.64
N LEU A 831 -42.38 3.97 -15.95
CA LEU A 831 -42.88 3.58 -17.27
C LEU A 831 -44.20 4.28 -17.63
N PHE A 832 -45.12 4.43 -16.66
CA PHE A 832 -46.35 5.17 -16.84
C PHE A 832 -46.08 6.63 -17.24
N TRP A 833 -45.16 7.32 -16.55
CA TRP A 833 -44.80 8.68 -16.92
C TRP A 833 -44.04 8.76 -18.25
N CYS A 834 -43.29 7.72 -18.63
CA CYS A 834 -42.78 7.58 -19.99
C CYS A 834 -43.92 7.49 -21.02
N ASP A 835 -44.97 6.73 -20.78
CA ASP A 835 -46.13 6.68 -21.67
C ASP A 835 -46.85 8.05 -21.77
N GLU A 836 -46.86 8.83 -20.70
CA GLU A 836 -47.36 10.22 -20.67
C GLU A 836 -46.40 11.26 -21.30
N GLY A 837 -45.25 10.82 -21.83
CA GLY A 837 -44.32 11.65 -22.62
C GLY A 837 -43.15 12.27 -21.86
N VAL A 838 -42.97 11.92 -20.57
CA VAL A 838 -41.78 12.32 -19.78
C VAL A 838 -40.60 11.43 -20.16
N ARG A 839 -39.41 12.01 -20.33
CA ARG A 839 -38.19 11.27 -20.68
C ARG A 839 -37.01 11.55 -19.74
N ILE A 840 -37.23 12.34 -18.70
CA ILE A 840 -36.18 12.74 -17.78
C ILE A 840 -36.72 12.63 -16.35
N PHE A 841 -35.98 11.94 -15.50
CA PHE A 841 -36.33 11.77 -14.10
C PHE A 841 -35.20 12.28 -13.21
N ARG A 842 -35.47 13.30 -12.41
CA ARG A 842 -34.59 13.72 -11.31
C ARG A 842 -34.94 12.84 -10.12
N VAL A 843 -34.07 11.93 -9.76
CA VAL A 843 -34.32 10.96 -8.68
C VAL A 843 -33.85 11.54 -7.36
N ASP A 844 -34.75 11.63 -6.40
CA ASP A 844 -34.49 12.20 -5.07
C ASP A 844 -33.72 11.23 -4.16
N ASN A 845 -32.60 11.70 -3.61
CA ASN A 845 -31.79 11.00 -2.63
C ASN A 845 -31.56 9.49 -2.96
N PRO A 846 -31.13 9.09 -4.17
CA PRO A 846 -31.04 7.68 -4.55
C PRO A 846 -30.02 6.91 -3.72
N HIS A 847 -29.06 7.60 -3.10
CA HIS A 847 -28.07 7.04 -2.18
C HIS A 847 -28.68 6.46 -0.88
N THR A 848 -29.96 6.74 -0.60
CA THR A 848 -30.70 6.18 0.55
C THR A 848 -31.46 4.90 0.20
N LYS A 849 -31.47 4.51 -1.09
CA LYS A 849 -32.18 3.33 -1.63
C LYS A 849 -31.15 2.31 -2.17
N PRO A 850 -31.50 1.02 -2.31
CA PRO A 850 -30.51 -0.01 -2.65
C PRO A 850 -29.94 0.14 -4.07
N PHE A 851 -28.62 -0.02 -4.22
CA PHE A 851 -27.98 0.03 -5.54
C PHE A 851 -28.49 -1.03 -6.55
N PRO A 852 -28.72 -2.30 -6.17
CA PRO A 852 -29.22 -3.29 -7.12
C PRO A 852 -30.60 -2.94 -7.71
N PHE A 853 -31.45 -2.26 -6.93
CA PHE A 853 -32.74 -1.77 -7.42
C PHE A 853 -32.56 -0.75 -8.54
N TRP A 854 -31.73 0.26 -8.33
CA TRP A 854 -31.47 1.29 -9.34
C TRP A 854 -30.83 0.71 -10.61
N GLU A 855 -29.86 -0.18 -10.43
CA GLU A 855 -29.19 -0.86 -11.54
C GLU A 855 -30.18 -1.62 -12.42
N TRP A 856 -31.09 -2.38 -11.80
CA TRP A 856 -32.12 -3.13 -12.51
C TRP A 856 -33.19 -2.21 -13.13
N MET A 857 -33.75 -1.27 -12.36
CA MET A 857 -34.87 -0.43 -12.79
C MET A 857 -34.50 0.47 -13.96
N ILE A 858 -33.34 1.15 -13.87
CA ILE A 858 -32.87 2.05 -14.94
C ILE A 858 -32.69 1.26 -16.24
N ARG A 859 -32.06 0.08 -16.16
CA ARG A 859 -31.83 -0.76 -17.33
C ARG A 859 -33.15 -1.19 -17.96
N GLU A 860 -34.11 -1.65 -17.16
CA GLU A 860 -35.40 -2.07 -17.70
C GLU A 860 -36.19 -0.92 -18.33
N VAL A 861 -36.14 0.28 -17.75
CA VAL A 861 -36.77 1.46 -18.35
C VAL A 861 -36.09 1.82 -19.67
N GLN A 862 -34.77 1.84 -19.72
CA GLN A 862 -34.02 2.19 -20.93
C GLN A 862 -34.12 1.12 -22.04
N ASP A 863 -34.37 -0.14 -21.70
CA ASP A 863 -34.64 -1.19 -22.70
C ASP A 863 -35.97 -0.95 -23.44
N ARG A 864 -36.92 -0.25 -22.82
CA ARG A 864 -38.22 0.12 -23.42
C ARG A 864 -38.23 1.55 -23.97
N PHE A 865 -37.54 2.45 -23.29
CA PHE A 865 -37.42 3.89 -23.58
C PHE A 865 -35.94 4.29 -23.54
N PRO A 866 -35.16 3.98 -24.59
CA PRO A 866 -33.71 4.25 -24.61
C PRO A 866 -33.36 5.74 -24.53
N ASP A 867 -34.33 6.63 -24.76
CA ASP A 867 -34.20 8.07 -24.60
C ASP A 867 -34.47 8.59 -23.18
N ALA A 868 -34.81 7.71 -22.23
CA ALA A 868 -35.00 8.05 -20.82
C ALA A 868 -33.66 8.36 -20.12
N LEU A 869 -33.60 9.53 -19.48
CA LEU A 869 -32.44 9.99 -18.72
C LEU A 869 -32.73 10.06 -17.22
N PHE A 870 -31.76 9.66 -16.39
CA PHE A 870 -31.88 9.69 -14.94
C PHE A 870 -30.81 10.59 -14.32
N LEU A 871 -31.23 11.58 -13.54
CA LEU A 871 -30.36 12.47 -12.78
C LEU A 871 -30.35 12.05 -11.30
N ALA A 872 -29.20 11.65 -10.77
CA ALA A 872 -29.04 11.30 -9.37
C ALA A 872 -28.82 12.54 -8.49
N GLU A 873 -29.78 12.88 -7.62
CA GLU A 873 -29.55 13.85 -6.55
C GLU A 873 -28.87 13.21 -5.34
N ALA A 874 -27.56 13.05 -5.42
CA ALA A 874 -26.79 12.37 -4.39
C ALA A 874 -25.70 13.27 -3.78
N PHE A 875 -26.08 14.13 -2.84
CA PHE A 875 -25.11 14.86 -2.00
C PHE A 875 -24.60 13.99 -0.85
N THR A 876 -23.78 13.01 -1.19
CA THR A 876 -23.22 12.02 -0.25
C THR A 876 -21.71 11.88 -0.47
N ARG A 877 -21.02 10.92 0.14
CA ARG A 877 -19.57 10.71 -0.03
C ARG A 877 -19.21 10.30 -1.47
N PRO A 878 -17.99 10.61 -1.97
CA PRO A 878 -17.64 10.45 -3.39
C PRO A 878 -17.81 9.01 -3.94
N LYS A 879 -17.44 7.99 -3.16
CA LYS A 879 -17.55 6.58 -3.59
C LYS A 879 -19.00 6.18 -3.90
N LEU A 880 -19.98 6.69 -3.14
CA LEU A 880 -21.39 6.39 -3.36
C LEU A 880 -21.91 7.11 -4.61
N MET A 881 -21.51 8.37 -4.82
CA MET A 881 -21.85 9.12 -6.04
C MET A 881 -21.31 8.43 -7.29
N ARG A 882 -20.04 8.01 -7.28
CA ARG A 882 -19.42 7.27 -8.38
C ARG A 882 -20.13 5.94 -8.63
N ARG A 883 -20.52 5.21 -7.57
CA ARG A 883 -21.28 3.96 -7.70
C ARG A 883 -22.62 4.18 -8.40
N LEU A 884 -23.38 5.21 -8.01
CA LEU A 884 -24.66 5.54 -8.63
C LEU A 884 -24.49 5.87 -10.12
N ALA A 885 -23.46 6.64 -10.48
CA ALA A 885 -23.14 6.89 -11.87
C ALA A 885 -22.83 5.59 -12.64
N LYS A 886 -21.97 4.70 -12.11
CA LYS A 886 -21.61 3.43 -12.75
C LYS A 886 -22.81 2.48 -12.99
N ILE A 887 -23.77 2.43 -12.07
CA ILE A 887 -24.90 1.49 -12.17
C ILE A 887 -26.00 1.91 -13.16
N GLY A 888 -25.96 3.13 -13.71
CA GLY A 888 -26.86 3.52 -14.80
C GLY A 888 -27.35 4.97 -14.78
N PHE A 889 -27.19 5.73 -13.69
CA PHE A 889 -27.66 7.11 -13.65
C PHE A 889 -26.95 7.98 -14.70
N THR A 890 -27.67 8.44 -15.72
CA THR A 890 -27.14 9.26 -16.82
C THR A 890 -26.33 10.44 -16.32
N GLN A 891 -26.92 11.21 -15.41
CA GLN A 891 -26.32 12.42 -14.84
C GLN A 891 -26.24 12.34 -13.32
N SER A 892 -25.34 13.14 -12.74
CA SER A 892 -25.18 13.26 -11.29
C SER A 892 -25.17 14.71 -10.86
N TYR A 893 -25.89 15.06 -9.79
CA TYR A 893 -25.55 16.25 -9.02
C TYR A 893 -24.11 16.16 -8.51
N SER A 894 -23.55 17.30 -8.09
CA SER A 894 -22.12 17.43 -7.81
C SER A 894 -21.88 18.31 -6.58
N TYR A 895 -20.62 18.39 -6.12
CA TYR A 895 -20.25 19.33 -5.05
C TYR A 895 -20.03 20.77 -5.51
N PHE A 896 -20.44 21.12 -6.74
CA PHE A 896 -20.17 22.42 -7.35
C PHE A 896 -20.51 23.60 -6.41
N THR A 897 -21.68 23.58 -5.75
CA THR A 897 -22.14 24.63 -4.82
C THR A 897 -21.19 24.90 -3.64
N TRP A 898 -20.39 23.91 -3.24
CA TRP A 898 -19.40 24.01 -2.16
C TRP A 898 -17.95 24.06 -2.67
N ARG A 899 -17.74 24.42 -3.95
CA ARG A 899 -16.42 24.70 -4.54
C ARG A 899 -16.45 26.11 -5.08
N ASN A 900 -15.74 27.02 -4.42
CA ASN A 900 -15.83 28.46 -4.66
C ASN A 900 -14.48 29.09 -4.95
N THR A 901 -13.39 28.56 -4.38
CA THR A 901 -12.03 29.07 -4.62
C THR A 901 -11.42 28.47 -5.89
N LYS A 902 -10.37 29.13 -6.41
CA LYS A 902 -9.59 28.66 -7.57
C LYS A 902 -9.05 27.25 -7.35
N ALA A 903 -8.49 26.98 -6.17
CA ALA A 903 -7.95 25.68 -5.80
C ALA A 903 -9.05 24.60 -5.75
N GLU A 904 -10.14 24.88 -5.03
CA GLU A 904 -11.28 23.97 -4.90
C GLU A 904 -11.89 23.56 -6.24
N LEU A 905 -12.11 24.54 -7.13
CA LEU A 905 -12.66 24.30 -8.47
C LEU A 905 -11.67 23.52 -9.35
N THR A 906 -10.39 23.88 -9.31
CA THR A 906 -9.35 23.21 -10.12
C THR A 906 -9.18 21.75 -9.71
N GLU A 907 -9.06 21.49 -8.40
CA GLU A 907 -8.92 20.12 -7.86
C GLU A 907 -10.13 19.25 -8.23
N TYR A 908 -11.34 19.74 -7.93
CA TYR A 908 -12.56 18.96 -8.13
C TYR A 908 -12.81 18.64 -9.61
N LEU A 909 -12.57 19.59 -10.52
CA LEU A 909 -12.80 19.34 -11.94
C LEU A 909 -11.67 18.55 -12.59
N THR A 910 -10.44 18.66 -12.10
CA THR A 910 -9.36 17.78 -12.52
C THR A 910 -9.70 16.33 -12.17
N GLU A 911 -10.21 16.07 -10.96
CA GLU A 911 -10.70 14.74 -10.56
C GLU A 911 -11.78 14.19 -11.53
N LEU A 912 -12.78 15.01 -11.87
CA LEU A 912 -13.89 14.59 -12.71
C LEU A 912 -13.51 14.39 -14.19
N THR A 913 -12.59 15.20 -14.72
CA THR A 913 -12.30 15.25 -16.16
C THR A 913 -11.07 14.44 -16.58
N GLN A 914 -10.11 14.26 -15.68
CA GLN A 914 -8.85 13.57 -15.97
C GLN A 914 -8.77 12.17 -15.33
N GLY A 915 -9.58 11.90 -14.30
CA GLY A 915 -9.72 10.57 -13.71
C GLY A 915 -10.72 9.68 -14.44
N GLU A 916 -10.94 8.47 -13.91
CA GLU A 916 -11.90 7.48 -14.46
C GLU A 916 -13.34 8.00 -14.54
N SER A 917 -13.72 8.99 -13.71
CA SER A 917 -15.07 9.56 -13.66
C SER A 917 -15.54 10.08 -15.01
N LYS A 918 -14.62 10.51 -15.88
CA LYS A 918 -14.92 11.00 -17.24
C LYS A 918 -15.67 9.96 -18.09
N ASP A 919 -15.48 8.66 -17.79
CA ASP A 919 -16.05 7.57 -18.58
C ASP A 919 -17.45 7.14 -18.13
N TYR A 920 -17.94 7.57 -16.96
CA TYR A 920 -19.24 7.11 -16.44
C TYR A 920 -20.07 8.17 -15.71
N MET A 921 -19.50 9.33 -15.35
CA MET A 921 -20.19 10.37 -14.58
C MET A 921 -20.31 11.65 -15.38
N GLN A 922 -21.54 12.09 -15.64
CA GLN A 922 -21.85 13.36 -16.30
C GLN A 922 -22.40 14.34 -15.26
N PRO A 923 -21.64 15.35 -14.84
CA PRO A 923 -22.06 16.24 -13.77
C PRO A 923 -23.11 17.25 -14.24
N ASN A 924 -24.23 17.35 -13.54
CA ASN A 924 -25.21 18.43 -13.68
C ASN A 924 -24.93 19.51 -12.62
N PHE A 925 -24.48 20.68 -13.07
CA PHE A 925 -24.11 21.80 -12.19
C PHE A 925 -25.30 22.73 -11.94
N PHE A 926 -26.14 22.37 -10.96
CA PHE A 926 -27.07 23.33 -10.39
C PHE A 926 -26.34 24.37 -9.56
N ALA A 927 -26.55 25.66 -9.85
CA ALA A 927 -25.95 26.75 -9.07
C ALA A 927 -26.70 27.02 -7.75
N ASN A 928 -27.98 26.68 -7.72
CA ASN A 928 -28.86 26.68 -6.54
C ASN A 928 -29.89 25.55 -6.67
N THR A 929 -30.50 25.16 -5.56
CA THR A 929 -31.67 24.25 -5.55
C THR A 929 -32.65 24.72 -4.46
N PRO A 930 -33.89 24.21 -4.39
CA PRO A 930 -34.80 24.58 -3.30
C PRO A 930 -34.28 24.26 -1.89
N ASP A 931 -33.30 23.36 -1.78
CA ASP A 931 -32.64 22.94 -0.54
C ASP A 931 -31.29 23.61 -0.29
N ILE A 932 -30.71 24.27 -1.31
CA ILE A 932 -29.35 24.81 -1.27
C ILE A 932 -29.36 26.22 -1.89
N LEU A 933 -29.31 27.22 -1.02
CA LEU A 933 -28.87 28.59 -1.27
C LEU A 933 -27.42 28.70 -0.77
N PRO A 934 -26.42 28.58 -1.65
CA PRO A 934 -25.02 28.61 -1.23
C PRO A 934 -24.64 29.93 -0.53
N PRO A 935 -23.80 29.90 0.52
CA PRO A 935 -23.37 31.11 1.23
C PRO A 935 -22.78 32.21 0.34
N ILE A 936 -22.09 31.83 -0.75
CA ILE A 936 -21.53 32.78 -1.70
C ILE A 936 -22.59 33.63 -2.42
N LEU A 937 -23.80 33.07 -2.65
CA LEU A 937 -24.91 33.81 -3.26
C LEU A 937 -25.56 34.77 -2.26
N VAL A 938 -25.63 34.38 -0.98
CA VAL A 938 -26.14 35.22 0.12
C VAL A 938 -25.28 36.47 0.27
N HIS A 939 -23.95 36.31 0.37
CA HIS A 939 -23.05 37.41 0.67
C HIS A 939 -22.63 38.20 -0.58
N GLY A 940 -22.49 37.53 -1.73
CA GLY A 940 -22.00 38.14 -2.96
C GLY A 940 -23.06 38.76 -3.86
N GLY A 941 -24.36 38.61 -3.55
CA GLY A 941 -25.46 39.27 -4.26
C GLY A 941 -25.47 39.02 -5.77
N ARG A 942 -25.90 40.01 -6.56
CA ARG A 942 -26.02 39.92 -8.03
C ARG A 942 -24.71 39.50 -8.73
N PRO A 943 -23.53 40.06 -8.40
CA PRO A 943 -22.26 39.61 -8.98
C PRO A 943 -21.98 38.12 -8.79
N ALA A 944 -22.24 37.58 -7.58
CA ALA A 944 -22.06 36.15 -7.34
C ALA A 944 -23.02 35.30 -8.18
N HIS A 945 -24.27 35.73 -8.38
CA HIS A 945 -25.22 35.02 -9.24
C HIS A 945 -24.75 35.00 -10.71
N MET A 946 -24.20 36.11 -11.21
CA MET A 946 -23.62 36.15 -12.57
C MET A 946 -22.39 35.23 -12.67
N MET A 947 -21.45 35.34 -11.73
CA MET A 947 -20.24 34.53 -11.66
C MET A 947 -20.53 33.02 -11.60
N ARG A 948 -21.42 32.60 -10.68
CA ARG A 948 -21.77 31.18 -10.51
C ARG A 948 -22.54 30.63 -11.70
N ALA A 949 -23.34 31.45 -12.39
CA ALA A 949 -24.00 31.03 -13.63
C ALA A 949 -22.98 30.74 -14.72
N VAL A 950 -21.98 31.63 -14.91
CA VAL A 950 -20.89 31.39 -15.88
C VAL A 950 -20.15 30.11 -15.52
N LEU A 951 -19.65 29.97 -14.29
CA LEU A 951 -18.93 28.77 -13.87
C LEU A 951 -19.73 27.49 -14.11
N ALA A 952 -21.02 27.46 -13.74
CA ALA A 952 -21.88 26.31 -13.97
C ALA A 952 -22.03 26.00 -15.47
N GLY A 953 -22.32 27.03 -16.26
CA GLY A 953 -22.60 26.95 -17.69
C GLY A 953 -21.37 26.83 -18.59
N THR A 954 -20.14 26.96 -18.10
CA THR A 954 -18.94 26.79 -18.94
C THR A 954 -18.10 25.60 -18.50
N LEU A 955 -18.09 25.27 -17.20
CA LEU A 955 -17.32 24.14 -16.69
C LEU A 955 -18.00 22.80 -16.98
N SER A 956 -19.35 22.75 -16.93
CA SER A 956 -20.11 21.56 -17.32
C SER A 956 -20.86 21.72 -18.65
N GLY A 957 -21.02 20.61 -19.37
CA GLY A 957 -21.97 20.53 -20.49
C GLY A 957 -23.43 20.60 -20.02
N VAL A 958 -23.72 20.17 -18.78
CA VAL A 958 -25.08 20.22 -18.20
C VAL A 958 -25.09 21.08 -16.95
N TYR A 959 -26.02 22.04 -16.88
CA TYR A 959 -26.19 22.91 -15.72
C TYR A 959 -27.66 23.26 -15.50
N GLY A 960 -27.99 23.71 -14.29
CA GLY A 960 -29.36 24.06 -13.92
C GLY A 960 -29.46 25.27 -13.00
N LEU A 961 -30.62 25.93 -13.05
CA LEU A 961 -30.97 27.05 -12.17
C LEU A 961 -32.40 26.87 -11.67
N TYR A 962 -32.58 27.02 -10.36
CA TYR A 962 -33.89 27.10 -9.73
C TYR A 962 -34.40 28.54 -9.75
N ALA A 963 -35.65 28.72 -10.19
CA ALA A 963 -36.36 29.97 -10.50
C ALA A 963 -35.95 31.24 -9.72
N PRO A 964 -35.81 31.27 -8.39
CA PRO A 964 -35.45 32.49 -7.66
C PRO A 964 -34.05 33.04 -8.01
N TYR A 965 -33.20 32.24 -8.66
CA TYR A 965 -31.87 32.64 -9.11
C TYR A 965 -31.89 33.83 -10.06
N PHE A 966 -32.88 33.91 -10.96
CA PHE A 966 -32.94 34.95 -12.00
C PHE A 966 -33.17 36.34 -11.42
N VAL A 967 -33.85 36.43 -10.27
CA VAL A 967 -34.13 37.68 -9.53
C VAL A 967 -33.12 37.93 -8.41
N CYS A 968 -32.03 37.15 -8.39
CA CYS A 968 -30.96 37.15 -7.38
C CYS A 968 -31.51 37.05 -5.95
N GLU A 969 -32.47 36.15 -5.71
CA GLU A 969 -32.98 35.90 -4.37
C GLU A 969 -31.86 35.33 -3.48
N ALA A 970 -31.64 36.00 -2.35
CA ALA A 970 -30.48 35.80 -1.50
C ALA A 970 -30.85 35.82 -0.01
N ASP A 971 -32.14 35.80 0.36
CA ASP A 971 -32.61 35.76 1.74
C ASP A 971 -32.52 34.34 2.33
N PRO A 972 -31.57 34.07 3.26
CA PRO A 972 -31.37 32.74 3.81
C PRO A 972 -32.23 32.53 5.06
N TYR A 973 -32.71 31.31 5.25
CA TYR A 973 -33.25 30.91 6.55
C TYR A 973 -32.11 30.92 7.60
N PRO A 974 -32.29 31.58 8.76
CA PRO A 974 -31.21 31.74 9.73
C PRO A 974 -30.50 30.43 10.11
N GLY A 975 -29.18 30.38 9.90
CA GLY A 975 -28.33 29.25 10.25
C GLY A 975 -28.44 28.02 9.34
N LYS A 976 -29.09 28.13 8.18
CA LYS A 976 -29.23 27.05 7.19
C LYS A 976 -28.89 27.54 5.79
N GLU A 977 -28.57 26.60 4.91
CA GLU A 977 -28.46 26.84 3.45
C GLU A 977 -29.84 26.75 2.75
N GLU A 978 -30.95 26.91 3.48
CA GLU A 978 -32.30 26.93 2.88
C GLU A 978 -32.71 28.38 2.59
N TYR A 979 -33.54 28.60 1.56
CA TYR A 979 -34.20 29.88 1.36
C TYR A 979 -35.14 30.20 2.54
N ASN A 980 -35.14 31.45 3.01
CA ASN A 980 -36.23 31.94 3.84
C ASN A 980 -37.51 31.99 2.99
N HIS A 981 -38.66 31.73 3.61
CA HIS A 981 -39.94 31.67 2.89
C HIS A 981 -39.90 30.68 1.70
N SER A 982 -39.25 29.53 1.90
CA SER A 982 -39.00 28.55 0.83
C SER A 982 -40.28 28.10 0.12
N GLU A 983 -40.23 28.12 -1.22
CA GLU A 983 -41.31 27.67 -2.12
C GLU A 983 -41.70 26.19 -1.90
N LYS A 984 -40.86 25.42 -1.19
CA LYS A 984 -41.21 24.07 -0.72
C LYS A 984 -42.42 24.06 0.22
N TYR A 985 -42.62 25.11 1.01
CA TYR A 985 -43.65 25.15 2.06
C TYR A 985 -44.75 26.19 1.81
N GLU A 986 -44.53 27.12 0.87
CA GLU A 986 -45.49 28.17 0.50
C GLU A 986 -45.55 28.38 -1.01
N ILE A 987 -46.66 28.92 -1.51
CA ILE A 987 -46.77 29.37 -2.90
C ILE A 987 -46.11 30.76 -2.99
N ARG A 988 -45.10 30.88 -3.85
CA ARG A 988 -44.39 32.12 -4.17
C ARG A 988 -44.81 32.66 -5.53
N HIS A 989 -44.67 33.97 -5.71
CA HIS A 989 -44.80 34.65 -6.99
C HIS A 989 -43.54 35.49 -7.20
N TRP A 990 -42.91 35.34 -8.36
CA TRP A 990 -41.64 36.00 -8.68
C TRP A 990 -41.87 37.13 -9.68
N ASP A 991 -41.36 38.32 -9.36
CA ASP A 991 -41.34 39.45 -10.27
C ASP A 991 -40.12 39.34 -11.21
N TRP A 992 -40.35 38.80 -12.41
CA TRP A 992 -39.32 38.59 -13.42
C TRP A 992 -38.73 39.89 -13.97
N ASP A 993 -39.45 41.00 -13.83
CA ASP A 993 -39.03 42.34 -14.28
C ASP A 993 -38.33 43.14 -13.16
N LYS A 994 -38.11 42.53 -11.99
CA LYS A 994 -37.43 43.16 -10.84
C LYS A 994 -36.11 43.80 -11.30
N PRO A 995 -35.87 45.10 -10.99
CA PRO A 995 -34.61 45.75 -11.33
C PRO A 995 -33.40 44.99 -10.77
N GLY A 996 -32.41 44.76 -11.62
CA GLY A 996 -31.20 44.00 -11.25
C GLY A 996 -31.31 42.48 -11.43
N ASN A 997 -32.39 41.97 -12.03
CA ASN A 997 -32.43 40.58 -12.48
C ASN A 997 -31.28 40.27 -13.49
N ILE A 998 -31.07 38.98 -13.73
CA ILE A 998 -30.00 38.46 -14.61
C ILE A 998 -30.55 37.62 -15.77
N VAL A 999 -31.83 37.80 -16.14
CA VAL A 999 -32.49 37.09 -17.24
C VAL A 999 -31.71 37.26 -18.55
N ASP A 1000 -31.38 38.49 -18.93
CA ASP A 1000 -30.63 38.79 -20.17
C ASP A 1000 -29.21 38.21 -20.13
N TYR A 1001 -28.57 38.23 -18.96
CA TYR A 1001 -27.22 37.71 -18.79
C TYR A 1001 -27.18 36.19 -18.97
N VAL A 1002 -28.13 35.47 -18.36
CA VAL A 1002 -28.26 34.01 -18.54
C VAL A 1002 -28.68 33.67 -19.97
N THR A 1003 -29.56 34.46 -20.57
CA THR A 1003 -29.93 34.32 -21.99
C THR A 1003 -28.70 34.41 -22.88
N ARG A 1004 -27.83 35.41 -22.64
CA ARG A 1004 -26.57 35.55 -23.38
C ARG A 1004 -25.64 34.37 -23.14
N LEU A 1005 -25.49 33.90 -21.90
CA LEU A 1005 -24.68 32.73 -21.56
C LEU A 1005 -25.17 31.47 -22.28
N ASN A 1006 -26.47 31.20 -22.30
CA ASN A 1006 -27.03 30.04 -23.00
C ASN A 1006 -26.85 30.14 -24.51
N LYS A 1007 -26.99 31.34 -25.09
CA LYS A 1007 -26.64 31.56 -26.49
C LYS A 1007 -25.16 31.27 -26.77
N ILE A 1008 -24.25 31.73 -25.91
CA ILE A 1008 -22.81 31.42 -26.00
C ILE A 1008 -22.59 29.91 -25.95
N ARG A 1009 -23.21 29.20 -25.02
CA ARG A 1009 -23.14 27.74 -24.93
C ARG A 1009 -23.63 27.07 -26.22
N ALA A 1010 -24.79 27.48 -26.74
CA ALA A 1010 -25.38 26.88 -27.94
C ALA A 1010 -24.51 27.06 -29.20
N GLU A 1011 -23.89 28.23 -29.37
CA GLU A 1011 -23.07 28.57 -30.54
C GLU A 1011 -21.63 28.01 -30.50
N ASN A 1012 -21.21 27.38 -29.40
CA ASN A 1012 -19.82 26.95 -29.19
C ASN A 1012 -19.75 25.48 -28.73
N PRO A 1013 -19.56 24.53 -29.67
CA PRO A 1013 -19.51 23.09 -29.38
C PRO A 1013 -18.46 22.68 -28.34
N ALA A 1014 -17.39 23.45 -28.16
CA ALA A 1014 -16.40 23.18 -27.10
C ALA A 1014 -17.02 23.23 -25.69
N LEU A 1015 -18.14 23.92 -25.50
CA LEU A 1015 -18.88 23.99 -24.23
C LEU A 1015 -19.90 22.85 -24.05
N HIS A 1016 -20.10 21.99 -25.05
CA HIS A 1016 -21.09 20.90 -25.02
C HIS A 1016 -20.58 19.63 -24.34
N THR A 1017 -19.28 19.53 -24.06
CA THR A 1017 -18.69 18.47 -23.25
C THR A 1017 -17.93 19.08 -22.06
N PHE A 1018 -17.72 18.32 -20.99
CA PHE A 1018 -16.91 18.76 -19.85
C PHE A 1018 -15.51 18.13 -19.83
N THR A 1019 -15.29 17.05 -20.58
CA THR A 1019 -14.04 16.27 -20.55
C THR A 1019 -12.87 16.93 -21.30
N ASN A 1020 -13.14 17.96 -22.09
CA ASN A 1020 -12.13 18.75 -22.81
C ASN A 1020 -11.59 19.96 -22.02
N LEU A 1021 -11.88 20.03 -20.71
CA LEU A 1021 -11.47 21.13 -19.85
C LEU A 1021 -9.97 21.09 -19.55
N LYS A 1022 -9.31 22.24 -19.70
CA LYS A 1022 -7.94 22.47 -19.24
C LYS A 1022 -7.86 23.78 -18.47
N PHE A 1023 -7.17 23.77 -17.33
CA PHE A 1023 -6.87 24.97 -16.57
C PHE A 1023 -5.55 25.57 -17.03
N TYR A 1024 -5.49 26.89 -17.07
CA TYR A 1024 -4.30 27.65 -17.46
C TYR A 1024 -3.94 28.65 -16.37
N ASN A 1025 -2.71 29.15 -16.45
CA ASN A 1025 -2.21 30.02 -15.42
C ASN A 1025 -2.76 31.46 -15.56
N ALA A 1026 -3.28 31.96 -14.44
CA ALA A 1026 -3.57 33.37 -14.22
C ALA A 1026 -2.80 33.80 -12.97
N TYR A 1027 -2.00 34.84 -13.09
CA TYR A 1027 -1.14 35.38 -12.03
C TYR A 1027 -1.94 36.28 -11.06
N ASP A 1028 -3.08 35.76 -10.60
CA ASP A 1028 -3.96 36.30 -9.57
C ASP A 1028 -4.79 35.12 -9.01
N ASP A 1029 -4.90 35.01 -7.68
CA ASP A 1029 -5.59 33.89 -7.03
C ASP A 1029 -7.13 33.99 -7.11
N ASN A 1030 -7.67 35.19 -7.35
CA ASN A 1030 -9.10 35.42 -7.58
C ASN A 1030 -9.48 35.22 -9.05
N ILE A 1031 -8.52 35.16 -9.97
CA ILE A 1031 -8.80 34.88 -11.39
C ILE A 1031 -8.61 33.39 -11.69
N LEU A 1032 -9.71 32.72 -12.04
CA LEU A 1032 -9.69 31.38 -12.59
C LEU A 1032 -9.67 31.43 -14.12
N LEU A 1033 -8.64 30.84 -14.73
CA LEU A 1033 -8.48 30.76 -16.18
C LEU A 1033 -8.52 29.31 -16.65
N TYR A 1034 -9.37 29.03 -17.63
CA TYR A 1034 -9.50 27.71 -18.24
C TYR A 1034 -9.95 27.83 -19.67
N GLY A 1035 -9.68 26.80 -20.46
CA GLY A 1035 -10.15 26.71 -21.83
C GLY A 1035 -10.72 25.34 -22.16
N LYS A 1036 -11.53 25.36 -23.22
CA LYS A 1036 -12.22 24.21 -23.76
C LYS A 1036 -12.11 24.28 -25.27
N MET A 1037 -11.74 23.17 -25.88
CA MET A 1037 -11.49 23.08 -27.32
C MET A 1037 -12.18 21.86 -27.91
N THR A 1038 -12.69 21.96 -29.13
CA THR A 1038 -13.03 20.78 -29.94
C THR A 1038 -11.75 20.02 -30.31
N GLU A 1039 -11.86 18.73 -30.58
CA GLU A 1039 -10.72 17.88 -30.96
C GLU A 1039 -10.02 18.40 -32.23
N SER A 1040 -10.78 18.87 -33.22
CA SER A 1040 -10.31 19.53 -34.45
C SER A 1040 -9.71 20.93 -34.21
N LYS A 1041 -9.91 21.50 -33.02
CA LYS A 1041 -9.51 22.87 -32.63
C LYS A 1041 -10.11 23.95 -33.54
N ASP A 1042 -11.31 23.70 -34.09
CA ASP A 1042 -12.10 24.68 -34.86
C ASP A 1042 -12.98 25.59 -33.98
N ASN A 1043 -13.21 25.20 -32.73
CA ASN A 1043 -13.85 25.99 -31.70
C ASN A 1043 -12.99 25.95 -30.43
N VAL A 1044 -12.34 27.07 -30.13
CA VAL A 1044 -11.44 27.24 -28.99
C VAL A 1044 -11.99 28.36 -28.12
N ILE A 1045 -12.34 28.03 -26.89
CA ILE A 1045 -12.89 28.97 -25.92
C ILE A 1045 -11.93 29.10 -24.75
N LEU A 1046 -11.55 30.34 -24.41
CA LEU A 1046 -10.79 30.67 -23.21
C LEU A 1046 -11.69 31.51 -22.30
N ILE A 1047 -11.75 31.17 -21.02
CA ILE A 1047 -12.63 31.80 -20.04
C ILE A 1047 -11.81 32.26 -18.85
N ALA A 1048 -11.95 33.52 -18.47
CA ALA A 1048 -11.46 34.06 -17.22
C ALA A 1048 -12.65 34.46 -16.33
N VAL A 1049 -12.62 34.06 -15.06
CA VAL A 1049 -13.66 34.40 -14.08
C VAL A 1049 -13.00 34.98 -12.84
N ASN A 1050 -13.46 36.16 -12.41
CA ASN A 1050 -13.18 36.72 -11.10
C ASN A 1050 -14.06 36.05 -10.04
N LEU A 1051 -13.42 35.36 -9.09
CA LEU A 1051 -14.05 34.61 -8.01
C LEU A 1051 -14.39 35.47 -6.79
N ASP A 1052 -13.95 36.73 -6.75
CA ASP A 1052 -14.34 37.71 -5.73
C ASP A 1052 -15.57 38.51 -6.23
N PRO A 1053 -16.75 38.36 -5.60
CA PRO A 1053 -17.96 39.07 -6.01
C PRO A 1053 -17.97 40.55 -5.60
N HIS A 1054 -16.99 41.02 -4.83
CA HIS A 1054 -16.97 42.35 -4.25
C HIS A 1054 -16.00 43.30 -4.97
N ASN A 1055 -14.79 42.84 -5.29
CA ASN A 1055 -13.72 43.70 -5.81
C ASN A 1055 -13.33 43.34 -7.25
N GLY A 1056 -12.92 44.37 -8.01
CA GLY A 1056 -12.27 44.15 -9.30
C GLY A 1056 -10.89 43.54 -9.10
N HIS A 1057 -10.58 42.51 -9.88
CA HIS A 1057 -9.28 41.84 -9.91
C HIS A 1057 -8.75 41.79 -11.34
N GLY A 1058 -7.43 41.74 -11.46
CA GLY A 1058 -6.78 41.68 -12.75
C GLY A 1058 -5.34 41.24 -12.64
N GLY A 1059 -4.86 40.59 -13.69
CA GLY A 1059 -3.56 39.94 -13.68
C GLY A 1059 -3.12 39.51 -15.06
N THR A 1060 -1.88 39.05 -15.13
CA THR A 1060 -1.36 38.43 -16.34
C THR A 1060 -1.99 37.04 -16.51
N ILE A 1061 -2.39 36.69 -17.73
CA ILE A 1061 -2.90 35.38 -18.11
C ILE A 1061 -2.05 34.77 -19.22
N GLU A 1062 -2.01 33.44 -19.27
CA GLU A 1062 -1.36 32.69 -20.33
C GLU A 1062 -2.37 32.21 -21.38
N VAL A 1063 -2.23 32.69 -22.61
CA VAL A 1063 -2.92 32.19 -23.79
C VAL A 1063 -2.22 30.91 -24.24
N PRO A 1064 -2.95 29.77 -24.37
CA PRO A 1064 -2.34 28.46 -24.62
C PRO A 1064 -1.94 28.26 -26.09
N LEU A 1065 -0.95 29.03 -26.56
CA LEU A 1065 -0.48 28.99 -27.95
C LEU A 1065 0.10 27.61 -28.33
N TRP A 1066 0.76 26.93 -27.39
CA TRP A 1066 1.32 25.58 -27.61
C TRP A 1066 0.25 24.53 -27.90
N GLU A 1067 -0.94 24.65 -27.30
CA GLU A 1067 -2.08 23.77 -27.60
C GLU A 1067 -2.57 23.97 -29.04
N LEU A 1068 -2.31 25.14 -29.64
CA LEU A 1068 -2.65 25.43 -31.03
C LEU A 1068 -1.49 25.10 -32.00
N GLY A 1069 -0.37 24.57 -31.49
CA GLY A 1069 0.84 24.33 -32.29
C GLY A 1069 1.54 25.61 -32.74
N LEU A 1070 1.39 26.70 -31.97
CA LEU A 1070 1.97 28.01 -32.25
C LEU A 1070 3.12 28.34 -31.29
N ASP A 1071 4.08 29.14 -31.76
CA ASP A 1071 5.17 29.67 -30.95
C ASP A 1071 4.69 30.71 -29.92
N ASP A 1072 5.45 30.89 -28.84
CA ASP A 1072 5.16 31.83 -27.73
C ASP A 1072 4.96 33.30 -28.15
N GLY A 1073 5.49 33.70 -29.31
CA GLY A 1073 5.37 35.05 -29.88
C GLY A 1073 4.30 35.18 -30.97
N ALA A 1074 3.54 34.11 -31.25
CA ALA A 1074 2.50 34.12 -32.28
C ALA A 1074 1.32 35.03 -31.88
N HIS A 1075 0.44 35.30 -32.85
CA HIS A 1075 -0.77 36.08 -32.63
C HIS A 1075 -2.02 35.23 -32.87
N VAL A 1076 -3.12 35.60 -32.23
CA VAL A 1076 -4.43 34.96 -32.39
C VAL A 1076 -5.54 36.01 -32.50
N GLN A 1077 -6.56 35.71 -33.30
CA GLN A 1077 -7.79 36.52 -33.34
C GLN A 1077 -8.69 36.14 -32.17
N VAL A 1078 -9.29 37.14 -31.54
CA VAL A 1078 -10.09 36.98 -30.33
C VAL A 1078 -11.42 37.70 -30.50
N GLU A 1079 -12.51 37.04 -30.14
CA GLU A 1079 -13.85 37.61 -30.03
C GLU A 1079 -14.35 37.46 -28.59
N ASP A 1080 -14.63 38.57 -27.92
CA ASP A 1080 -15.31 38.56 -26.62
C ASP A 1080 -16.79 38.23 -26.81
N LEU A 1081 -17.24 37.13 -26.22
CA LEU A 1081 -18.56 36.59 -26.49
C LEU A 1081 -19.67 37.27 -25.68
N PHE A 1082 -19.38 38.07 -24.66
CA PHE A 1082 -20.41 38.89 -24.02
C PHE A 1082 -20.66 40.17 -24.81
N THR A 1083 -19.60 40.84 -25.26
CA THR A 1083 -19.68 42.15 -25.91
C THR A 1083 -19.74 42.10 -27.45
N GLY A 1084 -19.24 41.01 -28.05
CA GLY A 1084 -19.05 40.88 -29.50
C GLY A 1084 -17.80 41.60 -30.05
N GLN A 1085 -16.99 42.22 -29.18
CA GLN A 1085 -15.78 42.93 -29.60
C GLN A 1085 -14.74 41.95 -30.16
N ARG A 1086 -14.11 42.34 -31.28
CA ARG A 1086 -13.02 41.56 -31.91
C ARG A 1086 -11.70 42.32 -31.84
N PHE A 1087 -10.64 41.61 -31.49
CA PHE A 1087 -9.28 42.14 -31.40
C PHE A 1087 -8.24 41.03 -31.61
N THR A 1088 -6.96 41.38 -31.56
CA THR A 1088 -5.85 40.44 -31.73
C THR A 1088 -4.99 40.43 -30.47
N TRP A 1089 -4.65 39.25 -29.98
CA TRP A 1089 -3.60 39.08 -28.97
C TRP A 1089 -2.30 38.67 -29.64
N ILE A 1090 -1.19 39.26 -29.19
CA ILE A 1090 0.16 38.97 -29.67
C ILE A 1090 0.99 38.49 -28.49
N GLY A 1091 1.59 37.31 -28.64
CA GLY A 1091 2.34 36.62 -27.59
C GLY A 1091 1.45 35.90 -26.58
N LYS A 1092 2.05 35.00 -25.82
CA LYS A 1092 1.33 34.17 -24.85
C LYS A 1092 0.82 34.92 -23.62
N PHE A 1093 1.44 36.02 -23.21
CA PHE A 1093 1.06 36.73 -21.99
C PHE A 1093 0.14 37.92 -22.32
N GLN A 1094 -1.04 37.93 -21.72
CA GLN A 1094 -2.02 39.01 -21.88
C GLN A 1094 -2.44 39.52 -20.50
N HIS A 1095 -2.94 40.76 -20.41
CA HIS A 1095 -3.41 41.34 -19.15
C HIS A 1095 -4.93 41.52 -19.20
N VAL A 1096 -5.60 41.17 -18.10
CA VAL A 1096 -7.06 41.26 -17.97
C VAL A 1096 -7.44 41.96 -16.68
N TRP A 1097 -8.57 42.66 -16.70
CA TRP A 1097 -9.20 43.28 -15.53
C TRP A 1097 -10.70 42.99 -15.56
N LEU A 1098 -11.23 42.39 -14.48
CA LEU A 1098 -12.62 41.96 -14.37
C LEU A 1098 -13.27 42.61 -13.14
N ASP A 1099 -14.17 43.55 -13.38
CA ASP A 1099 -14.98 44.21 -12.34
C ASP A 1099 -16.30 43.44 -12.13
N PRO A 1100 -16.53 42.83 -10.96
CA PRO A 1100 -17.71 42.01 -10.70
C PRO A 1100 -19.03 42.80 -10.74
N GLN A 1101 -18.99 44.13 -10.57
CA GLN A 1101 -20.18 44.99 -10.68
C GLN A 1101 -20.61 45.22 -12.13
N GLN A 1102 -19.68 45.07 -13.08
CA GLN A 1102 -19.96 45.18 -14.52
C GLN A 1102 -20.17 43.81 -15.15
N ASN A 1103 -19.15 42.95 -15.05
CA ASN A 1103 -19.18 41.57 -15.50
C ASN A 1103 -18.05 40.79 -14.81
N PRO A 1104 -18.35 39.77 -13.98
CA PRO A 1104 -17.34 39.01 -13.27
C PRO A 1104 -16.55 38.05 -14.16
N ALA A 1105 -16.88 37.92 -15.44
CA ALA A 1105 -16.22 36.97 -16.33
C ALA A 1105 -16.03 37.52 -17.75
N ALA A 1106 -15.02 37.01 -18.43
CA ALA A 1106 -14.82 37.18 -19.86
C ALA A 1106 -14.72 35.81 -20.53
N ILE A 1107 -15.42 35.65 -21.65
CA ILE A 1107 -15.45 34.43 -22.45
C ILE A 1107 -14.98 34.81 -23.85
N TRP A 1108 -13.85 34.26 -24.27
CA TRP A 1108 -13.25 34.56 -25.56
C TRP A 1108 -13.27 33.36 -26.49
N ARG A 1109 -13.63 33.60 -27.75
CA ARG A 1109 -13.41 32.66 -28.84
C ARG A 1109 -12.09 33.02 -29.52
N ILE A 1110 -11.16 32.07 -29.57
CA ILE A 1110 -9.81 32.28 -30.11
C ILE A 1110 -9.65 31.53 -31.44
N ARG A 1111 -8.95 32.14 -32.40
CA ARG A 1111 -8.60 31.51 -33.68
C ARG A 1111 -7.14 31.77 -34.07
N PRO A 1112 -6.41 30.76 -34.55
CA PRO A 1112 -5.07 30.96 -35.10
C PRO A 1112 -5.12 31.75 -36.43
N PRO A 1113 -4.04 32.41 -36.85
CA PRO A 1113 -4.01 33.17 -38.11
C PRO A 1113 -4.16 32.25 -39.32
N GLY A 1114 -5.03 32.61 -40.27
CA GLY A 1114 -5.17 31.91 -41.55
C GLY A 1114 -6.10 30.69 -41.58
N ARG A 1115 -6.95 30.49 -40.57
CA ARG A 1115 -8.05 29.51 -40.55
C ARG A 1115 -9.44 30.16 -40.54
#